data_AF-A0AAW2P600-F1
#
_entry.id   AF-A0AAW2P600-F1
#
_cell.length_a   1.000
_cell.length_b   1.000
_cell.length_c   1.000
_cell.angle_alpha   90.00
_cell.angle_beta   90.00
_cell.angle_gamma   90.00
#
_symmetry.space_group_name_H-M   'P 1'
#
loop_
_entity.id
_entity.type
_entity.pdbx_description
1 polymer ?
#
loop_
_entity_poly.entity_id
_entity_poly.type
_entity_poly.pdbx_seq_one_letter_code
_entity_poly.pdbx_strand_id
1 'polypeptide(L)'
;MKMLKQRSCSLRIPFLVVCCCAIFLATISSSVVVGGVGEEGGGGGVQASGPLVKREERRALVSTEYGQISAVRVRDAVSGSHLLHFITLEPNSLFLPVVLHADMVFYVHTGSGRLSWTEEDDLKNAELRRGDVYRLRQGSVFFIQSNLETETERQKLRIHAIFANADNGLTVQSFWACPEPTPGPYSSIRDMVLGFDRKVLQAAFKVPEEVIDELFNGTQQPTIIHRVPATKRTAWETEVEFVRGLLASRSYNIFELNRKKRKESARLFNLIKEDKDFENCNGWSTTVTRKKLSALKGSNVGLFMVNLTAGSMMGPHWNPRAAEIAVVLRGRGMVRVVCSSISNETGCRNMRFEVEEGDVFVVPRFHPMAQMSFNNETLVFMGFSTSTKKNHPQFLAGQASVLRTLDKDVLAMSFNVMNATLDQLLAQQHDSVILGCISCAEEELRIMEEEIERERQEAREREEEEARKREEERRREEEEARKREEEEARRREEEKRKREEEEERRRQEEEARKREEEEARRQEEEKRRREEEEERRRQEEEEEEERRRQEEEARKREEEAAKREEEEARRQEEEKRRQEEEEEEEEERRRQEEEEERRRQEEETRKREEEAARKKEEERREEEARQEEEARTREEEEAAKREEEKRRQQEEEEEAERRGEEARQREKEAAIEREEAARREQEEARRREEEAARQEEEDRRQREEEEETRQREEEEAARQSEEEAARQREEEQEEGRQREEEHQHGMSEDERAAEEERRRQEETQREEEEARQWERRQEGGSGAEEEEQEWGETLLGGNQGDKK
;
A
#
# COMPACT_ATOMS: atom_id res chain seq x y z
N MET A 1 89.46 -4.14 23.10
CA MET A 1 88.70 -5.37 23.47
C MET A 1 87.66 -5.00 24.51
N LYS A 2 86.38 -5.31 24.23
CA LYS A 2 85.19 -5.28 25.12
C LYS A 2 85.12 -4.17 26.19
N MET A 3 84.31 -3.14 25.93
CA MET A 3 83.84 -2.17 26.92
C MET A 3 82.58 -2.71 27.63
N LEU A 4 82.56 -2.64 28.96
CA LEU A 4 81.33 -2.52 29.77
C LEU A 4 81.61 -1.43 30.81
N LYS A 5 80.95 -0.29 30.61
CA LYS A 5 81.07 0.93 31.40
C LYS A 5 79.68 1.53 31.46
N GLN A 6 78.95 1.30 32.55
CA GLN A 6 77.65 1.91 32.77
C GLN A 6 77.84 3.11 33.69
N ARG A 7 77.68 4.31 33.12
CA ARG A 7 77.82 5.60 33.78
C ARG A 7 76.46 6.13 34.21
N SER A 8 76.50 6.82 35.34
CA SER A 8 75.53 7.77 35.90
C SER A 8 75.07 8.86 34.90
N CYS A 9 73.80 9.27 35.02
CA CYS A 9 73.23 10.61 34.77
C CYS A 9 71.72 10.57 35.11
N SER A 10 71.27 11.15 36.22
CA SER A 10 70.78 12.54 36.38
C SER A 10 69.45 12.87 35.66
N LEU A 11 68.37 12.91 36.46
CA LEU A 11 67.41 14.01 36.60
C LEU A 11 67.09 14.87 35.36
N ARG A 12 65.89 14.70 34.77
CA ARG A 12 65.03 15.77 34.19
C ARG A 12 63.55 15.34 34.12
N ILE A 13 62.75 15.85 35.06
CA ILE A 13 61.35 16.31 34.87
C ILE A 13 61.51 17.72 34.20
N PRO A 14 60.64 18.29 33.31
CA PRO A 14 59.19 18.44 33.54
C PRO A 14 58.28 18.49 32.28
N PHE A 15 56.99 18.68 32.59
CA PHE A 15 55.91 19.27 31.79
C PHE A 15 54.81 18.35 31.23
N LEU A 16 53.66 18.49 31.90
CA LEU A 16 52.30 18.46 31.36
C LEU A 16 51.67 17.09 31.07
N VAL A 17 51.46 16.33 32.14
CA VAL A 17 50.22 15.55 32.33
C VAL A 17 49.09 16.52 32.74
N VAL A 18 48.72 17.42 31.83
CA VAL A 18 47.51 18.23 31.89
C VAL A 18 46.94 18.27 30.47
N CYS A 19 46.25 17.20 30.07
CA CYS A 19 45.27 17.25 28.97
C CYS A 19 44.46 15.97 28.73
N CYS A 20 44.29 15.06 29.71
CA CYS A 20 43.49 13.84 29.48
C CYS A 20 42.38 13.55 30.50
N CYS A 21 42.02 14.51 31.37
CA CYS A 21 40.83 14.39 32.21
C CYS A 21 39.74 15.44 31.90
N ALA A 22 39.76 16.03 30.69
CA ALA A 22 38.80 17.04 30.26
C ALA A 22 38.14 16.73 28.89
N ILE A 23 37.93 15.44 28.57
CA ILE A 23 37.04 15.01 27.47
C ILE A 23 36.26 13.75 27.93
N PHE A 24 35.51 13.87 29.03
CA PHE A 24 34.48 12.90 29.42
C PHE A 24 33.16 13.58 29.84
N LEU A 25 32.96 14.83 29.40
CA LEU A 25 31.72 15.59 29.56
C LEU A 25 31.40 16.41 28.29
N ALA A 26 31.26 15.71 27.15
CA ALA A 26 30.72 16.31 25.93
C ALA A 26 30.18 15.28 24.93
N THR A 27 29.32 14.34 25.34
CA THR A 27 28.46 13.54 24.41
C THR A 27 27.26 12.93 25.14
N ILE A 28 26.39 13.74 25.76
CA ILE A 28 24.99 13.36 25.99
C ILE A 28 24.13 14.61 25.77
N SER A 29 24.05 15.05 24.52
CA SER A 29 23.03 15.98 24.05
C SER A 29 22.94 15.82 22.53
N SER A 30 21.79 15.29 22.09
CA SER A 30 21.29 15.10 20.72
C SER A 30 20.88 13.64 20.48
N SER A 31 19.77 13.25 21.08
CA SER A 31 18.90 12.20 20.54
C SER A 31 17.56 12.83 20.16
N VAL A 32 17.63 13.84 19.29
CA VAL A 32 16.57 14.04 18.30
C VAL A 32 16.72 12.88 17.33
N VAL A 33 15.66 12.08 17.17
CA VAL A 33 15.58 11.01 16.18
C VAL A 33 15.63 11.66 14.80
N VAL A 34 16.84 11.75 14.24
CA VAL A 34 17.09 11.94 12.81
C VAL A 34 17.86 10.69 12.38
N GLY A 35 17.14 9.79 11.71
CA GLY A 35 17.68 8.53 11.23
C GLY A 35 18.66 8.74 10.08
N GLY A 36 19.86 8.21 10.23
CA GLY A 36 20.84 8.14 9.15
C GLY A 36 22.21 7.70 9.63
N VAL A 37 22.46 6.39 9.68
CA VAL A 37 23.80 5.83 9.47
C VAL A 37 23.66 4.57 8.63
N GLY A 38 24.33 4.56 7.49
CA GLY A 38 24.67 3.32 6.80
C GLY A 38 26.01 2.81 7.32
N GLU A 39 26.08 1.52 7.61
CA GLU A 39 27.28 0.72 7.38
C GLU A 39 26.87 -0.74 7.12
N GLU A 40 27.71 -1.40 6.32
CA GLU A 40 27.42 -2.59 5.55
C GLU A 40 27.36 -3.88 6.37
N GLY A 41 26.55 -4.83 5.86
CA GLY A 41 26.76 -6.27 6.08
C GLY A 41 25.68 -6.97 6.90
N GLY A 42 24.67 -7.52 6.21
CA GLY A 42 23.88 -8.65 6.72
C GLY A 42 22.36 -8.49 6.60
N GLY A 43 21.77 -9.16 5.61
CA GLY A 43 20.40 -9.73 5.70
C GLY A 43 19.24 -8.80 6.04
N GLY A 44 19.11 -7.65 5.37
CA GLY A 44 18.06 -6.68 5.68
C GLY A 44 16.68 -7.02 5.11
N GLY A 45 15.83 -7.66 5.91
CA GLY A 45 14.37 -7.65 5.73
C GLY A 45 13.84 -6.21 5.74
N VAL A 46 13.01 -5.86 4.77
CA VAL A 46 12.49 -4.48 4.62
C VAL A 46 11.42 -4.22 5.68
N GLN A 47 11.72 -3.36 6.65
CA GLN A 47 10.74 -2.87 7.62
C GLN A 47 9.63 -2.12 6.87
N ALA A 48 8.36 -2.45 7.13
CA ALA A 48 7.22 -1.81 6.45
C ALA A 48 7.10 -0.36 6.93
N SER A 49 7.14 0.59 6.00
CA SER A 49 7.01 2.02 6.29
C SER A 49 5.54 2.42 6.52
N GLY A 50 5.33 3.55 7.21
CA GLY A 50 4.00 4.09 7.53
C GLY A 50 3.14 4.49 6.32
N PRO A 51 2.01 5.20 6.55
CA PRO A 51 1.05 5.57 5.50
C PRO A 51 1.61 6.56 4.46
N LEU A 52 2.70 7.26 4.78
CA LEU A 52 3.45 8.14 3.90
C LEU A 52 4.92 7.73 3.94
N VAL A 53 5.54 7.67 2.77
CA VAL A 53 6.99 7.48 2.60
C VAL A 53 7.49 8.61 1.73
N LYS A 54 8.37 9.44 2.30
CA LYS A 54 8.95 10.56 1.56
C LYS A 54 9.96 10.07 0.52
N ARG A 55 10.20 10.89 -0.51
CA ARG A 55 11.10 10.49 -1.61
C ARG A 55 12.52 10.16 -1.15
N GLU A 56 13.00 10.80 -0.09
CA GLU A 56 14.37 10.67 0.45
C GLU A 56 14.50 9.41 1.31
N GLU A 57 13.39 8.96 1.90
CA GLU A 57 13.32 7.76 2.75
C GLU A 57 13.32 6.45 1.94
N ARG A 58 13.24 6.55 0.60
CA ARG A 58 13.25 5.39 -0.29
C ARG A 58 14.61 4.70 -0.24
N ARG A 59 14.63 3.38 0.02
CA ARG A 59 15.86 2.59 0.06
C ARG A 59 16.49 2.50 -1.33
N ALA A 60 17.72 2.99 -1.49
CA ALA A 60 18.48 2.78 -2.72
C ALA A 60 18.94 1.31 -2.82
N LEU A 61 18.54 0.61 -3.89
CA LEU A 61 18.97 -0.77 -4.17
C LEU A 61 20.15 -0.81 -5.13
N VAL A 62 20.14 0.04 -6.14
CA VAL A 62 21.21 0.17 -7.15
C VAL A 62 21.45 1.65 -7.37
N SER A 63 22.70 2.07 -7.33
CA SER A 63 23.12 3.44 -7.65
C SER A 63 24.35 3.37 -8.54
N THR A 64 24.22 3.87 -9.76
CA THR A 64 25.28 3.88 -10.78
C THR A 64 25.32 5.27 -11.43
N GLU A 65 26.41 5.58 -12.13
CA GLU A 65 26.50 6.82 -12.93
C GLU A 65 25.47 6.89 -14.08
N TYR A 66 24.87 5.75 -14.46
CA TYR A 66 23.91 5.64 -15.57
C TYR A 66 22.46 5.49 -15.11
N GLY A 67 22.20 5.47 -13.80
CA GLY A 67 20.85 5.31 -13.27
C GLY A 67 20.80 4.79 -11.84
N GLN A 68 19.60 4.81 -11.27
CA GLN A 68 19.32 4.44 -9.90
C GLN A 68 18.03 3.61 -9.82
N ILE A 69 18.01 2.65 -8.90
CA ILE A 69 16.81 1.93 -8.49
C ILE A 69 16.60 2.18 -7.00
N SER A 70 15.46 2.74 -6.63
CA SER A 70 15.03 2.84 -5.24
C SER A 70 13.76 2.04 -5.00
N ALA A 71 13.56 1.59 -3.77
CA ALA A 71 12.45 0.73 -3.39
C ALA A 71 11.72 1.24 -2.15
N VAL A 72 10.42 0.97 -2.12
CA VAL A 72 9.53 1.24 -1.00
C VAL A 72 8.70 0.00 -0.73
N ARG A 73 8.57 -0.39 0.54
CA ARG A 73 7.61 -1.41 0.97
C ARG A 73 6.55 -0.73 1.83
N VAL A 74 5.32 -0.74 1.33
CA VAL A 74 4.15 -0.23 2.06
C VAL A 74 3.30 -1.39 2.54
N ARG A 75 2.60 -1.20 3.65
CA ARG A 75 1.66 -2.20 4.19
C ARG A 75 0.24 -1.67 4.08
N ASP A 76 -0.64 -2.47 3.48
CA ASP A 76 -2.08 -2.35 3.67
C ASP A 76 -2.51 -3.36 4.73
N ALA A 77 -3.34 -2.92 5.70
CA ALA A 77 -3.83 -3.78 6.77
C ALA A 77 -4.64 -4.97 6.24
N VAL A 78 -5.19 -4.88 5.02
CA VAL A 78 -6.04 -5.93 4.43
C VAL A 78 -5.34 -6.69 3.29
N SER A 79 -4.62 -6.01 2.38
CA SER A 79 -4.00 -6.69 1.22
C SER A 79 -2.53 -7.08 1.36
N GLY A 80 -1.94 -6.93 2.55
CA GLY A 80 -0.57 -7.34 2.85
C GLY A 80 0.47 -6.27 2.53
N SER A 81 1.73 -6.67 2.31
CA SER A 81 2.77 -5.73 1.95
C SER A 81 2.94 -5.64 0.42
N HIS A 82 3.20 -4.44 -0.06
CA HIS A 82 3.37 -4.15 -1.47
C HIS A 82 4.75 -3.54 -1.70
N LEU A 83 5.49 -4.13 -2.64
CA LEU A 83 6.82 -3.67 -3.01
C LEU A 83 6.74 -2.80 -4.27
N LEU A 84 7.24 -1.57 -4.17
CA LEU A 84 7.34 -0.62 -5.27
C LEU A 84 8.81 -0.37 -5.59
N HIS A 85 9.18 -0.45 -6.87
CA HIS A 85 10.49 0.00 -7.35
C HIS A 85 10.35 1.23 -8.26
N PHE A 86 11.28 2.16 -8.09
CA PHE A 86 11.44 3.36 -8.89
C PHE A 86 12.73 3.23 -9.68
N ILE A 87 12.60 2.93 -10.97
CA ILE A 87 13.73 2.74 -11.88
C ILE A 87 13.96 4.05 -12.63
N THR A 88 15.14 4.64 -12.46
CA THR A 88 15.58 5.85 -13.15
C THR A 88 16.79 5.52 -14.00
N LEU A 89 16.68 5.76 -15.30
CA LEU A 89 17.72 5.51 -16.29
C LEU A 89 18.16 6.84 -16.91
N GLU A 90 19.46 7.11 -16.90
CA GLU A 90 20.03 8.25 -17.63
C GLU A 90 19.84 8.06 -19.14
N PRO A 91 19.88 9.14 -19.94
CA PRO A 91 19.86 9.02 -21.40
C PRO A 91 20.99 8.11 -21.90
N ASN A 92 20.70 7.26 -22.88
CA ASN A 92 21.66 6.30 -23.44
C ASN A 92 22.24 5.29 -22.42
N SER A 93 21.40 4.79 -21.53
CA SER A 93 21.72 3.70 -20.60
C SER A 93 21.00 2.39 -20.97
N LEU A 94 21.53 1.28 -20.46
CA LEU A 94 20.97 -0.07 -20.59
C LEU A 94 20.78 -0.66 -19.19
N PHE A 95 19.54 -1.02 -18.88
CA PHE A 95 19.20 -1.90 -17.77
C PHE A 95 19.39 -3.35 -18.24
N LEU A 96 20.33 -4.07 -17.62
CA LEU A 96 20.73 -5.42 -18.03
C LEU A 96 19.59 -6.46 -17.87
N PRO A 97 19.63 -7.57 -18.62
CA PRO A 97 18.61 -8.61 -18.56
C PRO A 97 18.43 -9.25 -17.18
N VAL A 98 17.19 -9.24 -16.69
CA VAL A 98 16.78 -9.87 -15.43
C VAL A 98 15.56 -10.77 -15.64
N VAL A 99 15.43 -11.79 -14.78
CA VAL A 99 14.29 -12.70 -14.72
C VAL A 99 13.35 -12.27 -13.61
N LEU A 100 12.06 -12.07 -13.92
CA LEU A 100 11.04 -11.70 -12.95
C LEU A 100 10.61 -12.89 -12.09
N HIS A 101 10.56 -12.70 -10.77
CA HIS A 101 10.02 -13.68 -9.81
C HIS A 101 8.58 -13.36 -9.39
N ALA A 102 8.12 -12.13 -9.68
CA ALA A 102 6.78 -11.65 -9.41
C ALA A 102 6.22 -10.89 -10.62
N ASP A 103 4.89 -10.76 -10.67
CA ASP A 103 4.25 -9.96 -11.70
C ASP A 103 4.60 -8.48 -11.51
N MET A 104 5.17 -7.85 -12.53
CA MET A 104 5.55 -6.44 -12.51
C MET A 104 4.51 -5.63 -13.27
N VAL A 105 3.75 -4.78 -12.58
CA VAL A 105 2.90 -3.77 -13.21
C VAL A 105 3.62 -2.43 -13.13
N PHE A 106 3.82 -1.77 -14.25
CA PHE A 106 4.59 -0.52 -14.29
C PHE A 106 3.88 0.61 -15.05
N TYR A 107 4.28 1.83 -14.70
CA TYR A 107 3.90 3.08 -15.33
C TYR A 107 5.15 3.89 -15.70
N VAL A 108 5.20 4.42 -16.92
CA VAL A 108 6.29 5.28 -17.39
C VAL A 108 5.99 6.73 -17.05
N HIS A 109 6.74 7.29 -16.09
CA HIS A 109 6.56 8.65 -15.60
C HIS A 109 7.16 9.70 -16.55
N THR A 110 8.43 9.55 -16.96
CA THR A 110 9.13 10.50 -17.85
C THR A 110 10.08 9.80 -18.80
N GLY A 111 10.49 10.49 -19.87
CA GLY A 111 11.44 10.00 -20.86
C GLY A 111 10.88 8.97 -21.85
N SER A 112 11.76 8.45 -22.70
CA SER A 112 11.46 7.40 -23.66
C SER A 112 12.53 6.32 -23.71
N GLY A 113 12.15 5.16 -24.23
CA GLY A 113 13.05 4.02 -24.32
C GLY A 113 12.48 2.88 -25.14
N ARG A 114 13.12 1.72 -25.00
CA ARG A 114 12.67 0.46 -25.57
C ARG A 114 12.68 -0.61 -24.49
N LEU A 115 11.54 -1.25 -24.30
CA LEU A 115 11.39 -2.43 -23.46
C LEU A 115 11.46 -3.67 -24.35
N SER A 116 12.22 -4.67 -23.94
CA SER A 116 12.22 -5.98 -24.56
C SER A 116 11.98 -7.04 -23.50
N TRP A 117 11.10 -8.00 -23.78
CA TRP A 117 10.78 -9.07 -22.85
C TRP A 117 10.39 -10.36 -23.56
N THR A 118 10.44 -11.47 -22.85
CA THR A 118 10.06 -12.79 -23.35
C THR A 118 8.63 -13.13 -22.96
N GLU A 119 7.83 -13.63 -23.90
CA GLU A 119 6.47 -14.12 -23.64
C GLU A 119 6.20 -15.33 -24.54
N GLU A 120 5.85 -16.49 -23.96
CA GLU A 120 5.54 -17.73 -24.71
C GLU A 120 6.64 -18.07 -25.74
N ASP A 121 7.91 -18.02 -25.32
CA ASP A 121 9.12 -18.27 -26.12
C ASP A 121 9.43 -17.23 -27.22
N ASP A 122 8.61 -16.19 -27.37
CA ASP A 122 8.83 -15.07 -28.29
C ASP A 122 9.48 -13.87 -27.58
N LEU A 123 10.52 -13.30 -28.18
CA LEU A 123 11.03 -11.99 -27.77
C LEU A 123 10.12 -10.89 -28.35
N LYS A 124 9.42 -10.19 -27.45
CA LYS A 124 8.61 -9.01 -27.76
C LYS A 124 9.41 -7.74 -27.46
N ASN A 125 9.09 -6.69 -28.20
CA ASN A 125 9.65 -5.35 -27.98
C ASN A 125 8.55 -4.30 -28.08
N ALA A 126 8.70 -3.24 -27.29
CA ALA A 126 7.82 -2.09 -27.29
C ALA A 126 8.63 -0.80 -27.10
N GLU A 127 8.18 0.29 -27.72
CA GLU A 127 8.68 1.63 -27.40
C GLU A 127 8.00 2.12 -26.13
N LEU A 128 8.79 2.58 -25.17
CA LEU A 128 8.33 3.22 -23.94
C LEU A 128 8.18 4.71 -24.16
N ARG A 129 7.03 5.26 -23.79
CA ARG A 129 6.73 6.69 -23.79
C ARG A 129 6.05 7.06 -22.47
N ARG A 130 6.15 8.34 -22.10
CA ARG A 130 5.42 8.89 -20.95
C ARG A 130 3.93 8.52 -21.00
N GLY A 131 3.43 7.99 -19.89
CA GLY A 131 2.05 7.55 -19.73
C GLY A 131 1.82 6.06 -20.04
N ASP A 132 2.81 5.35 -20.58
CA ASP A 132 2.63 3.94 -20.91
C ASP A 132 2.53 3.07 -19.64
N VAL A 133 1.63 2.10 -19.70
CA VAL A 133 1.32 1.14 -18.64
C VAL A 133 1.33 -0.27 -19.22
N TYR A 134 1.98 -1.19 -18.52
CA TYR A 134 1.98 -2.59 -18.90
C TYR A 134 2.20 -3.52 -17.70
N ARG A 135 1.91 -4.80 -17.90
CA ARG A 135 2.23 -5.87 -16.94
C ARG A 135 3.15 -6.88 -17.59
N LEU A 136 4.30 -7.11 -16.98
CA LEU A 136 5.15 -8.25 -17.25
C LEU A 136 4.81 -9.39 -16.29
N ARG A 137 4.69 -10.61 -16.81
CA ARG A 137 4.36 -11.79 -15.99
C ARG A 137 5.59 -12.32 -15.28
N GLN A 138 5.40 -12.92 -14.11
CA GLN A 138 6.45 -13.71 -13.47
C GLN A 138 7.06 -14.74 -14.44
N GLY A 139 8.35 -14.99 -14.32
CA GLY A 139 9.15 -15.84 -15.22
C GLY A 139 9.63 -15.14 -16.50
N SER A 140 9.15 -13.94 -16.82
CA SER A 140 9.60 -13.22 -18.01
C SER A 140 11.02 -12.68 -17.81
N VAL A 141 11.85 -12.83 -18.84
CA VAL A 141 13.13 -12.13 -18.95
C VAL A 141 12.88 -10.77 -19.59
N PHE A 142 13.37 -9.68 -19.00
CA PHE A 142 13.26 -8.36 -19.60
C PHE A 142 14.51 -7.51 -19.41
N PHE A 143 14.66 -6.52 -20.28
CA PHE A 143 15.68 -5.48 -20.18
C PHE A 143 15.16 -4.18 -20.81
N ILE A 144 15.76 -3.05 -20.43
CA ILE A 144 15.28 -1.72 -20.81
C ILE A 144 16.41 -0.90 -21.39
N GLN A 145 16.15 -0.26 -22.52
CA GLN A 145 17.07 0.67 -23.16
C GLN A 145 16.51 2.08 -23.08
N SER A 146 17.28 3.00 -22.50
CA SER A 146 16.96 4.42 -22.52
C SER A 146 17.41 5.03 -23.86
N ASN A 147 16.54 5.83 -24.49
CA ASN A 147 16.88 6.49 -25.74
C ASN A 147 17.73 7.75 -25.47
N LEU A 148 18.61 8.09 -26.41
CA LEU A 148 19.24 9.41 -26.46
C LEU A 148 18.29 10.32 -27.23
N GLU A 149 17.38 11.00 -26.55
CA GLU A 149 16.58 12.06 -27.15
C GLU A 149 17.50 13.24 -27.58
N THR A 150 17.07 13.99 -28.61
CA THR A 150 17.81 15.14 -29.15
C THR A 150 18.17 16.16 -28.05
N GLU A 151 19.16 17.02 -28.27
CA GLU A 151 19.71 17.95 -27.25
C GLU A 151 18.65 18.78 -26.49
N THR A 152 17.46 18.98 -27.05
CA THR A 152 16.31 19.67 -26.46
C THR A 152 15.47 18.86 -25.46
N GLU A 153 15.56 17.53 -25.46
CA GLU A 153 14.70 16.61 -24.70
C GLU A 153 15.53 15.59 -23.90
N ARG A 154 16.65 15.97 -23.26
CA ARG A 154 17.41 15.02 -22.41
C ARG A 154 16.67 14.67 -21.11
N GLN A 155 15.54 13.97 -21.22
CA GLN A 155 14.77 13.49 -20.09
C GLN A 155 15.25 12.11 -19.63
N LYS A 156 15.38 11.94 -18.32
CA LYS A 156 15.64 10.62 -17.71
C LYS A 156 14.41 9.73 -17.89
N LEU A 157 14.63 8.47 -18.27
CA LEU A 157 13.56 7.49 -18.32
C LEU A 157 13.25 7.04 -16.88
N ARG A 158 12.05 7.39 -16.41
CA ARG A 158 11.59 7.05 -15.04
C ARG A 158 10.40 6.11 -15.13
N ILE A 159 10.50 4.97 -14.45
CA ILE A 159 9.47 3.93 -14.42
C ILE A 159 9.11 3.67 -12.95
N HIS A 160 7.81 3.63 -12.66
CA HIS A 160 7.27 3.31 -11.35
C HIS A 160 6.62 1.94 -11.46
N ALA A 161 7.08 0.97 -10.68
CA ALA A 161 6.64 -0.41 -10.77
C ALA A 161 6.18 -0.93 -9.42
N ILE A 162 5.10 -1.70 -9.42
CA ILE A 162 4.63 -2.47 -8.27
C ILE A 162 4.73 -3.96 -8.61
N PHE A 163 5.18 -4.76 -7.65
CA PHE A 163 5.29 -6.20 -7.79
C PHE A 163 4.11 -6.89 -7.10
N ALA A 164 3.23 -7.48 -7.90
CA ALA A 164 2.10 -8.26 -7.40
C ALA A 164 2.56 -9.66 -6.98
N ASN A 165 2.04 -10.15 -5.85
CA ASN A 165 2.33 -11.47 -5.27
C ASN A 165 3.78 -11.68 -4.77
N ALA A 166 4.55 -10.62 -4.52
CA ALA A 166 5.90 -10.75 -3.95
C ALA A 166 5.93 -11.46 -2.57
N ASP A 167 4.83 -11.38 -1.82
CA ASP A 167 4.71 -11.98 -0.49
C ASP A 167 4.03 -13.36 -0.50
N ASN A 168 3.22 -13.68 -1.52
CA ASN A 168 2.40 -14.90 -1.57
C ASN A 168 3.14 -16.12 -2.14
N GLY A 169 4.36 -15.95 -2.66
CA GLY A 169 5.16 -17.01 -3.28
C GLY A 169 6.29 -17.59 -2.43
N LEU A 170 6.54 -17.03 -1.23
CA LEU A 170 7.66 -17.42 -0.36
C LEU A 170 7.20 -17.99 0.99
N THR A 171 5.90 -18.18 1.20
CA THR A 171 5.33 -18.94 2.32
C THR A 171 4.98 -20.37 1.91
N VAL A 172 5.66 -20.93 0.90
CA VAL A 172 5.82 -22.38 0.87
C VAL A 172 6.77 -22.67 2.02
N GLN A 173 6.21 -23.21 3.10
CA GLN A 173 6.87 -23.83 4.23
C GLN A 173 7.99 -24.76 3.75
N SER A 174 9.14 -24.20 3.41
CA SER A 174 10.30 -24.96 2.99
C SER A 174 10.90 -25.55 4.24
N PHE A 175 10.84 -26.88 4.30
CA PHE A 175 11.44 -27.80 5.27
C PHE A 175 12.94 -27.53 5.60
N TRP A 176 13.58 -26.58 4.91
CA TRP A 176 14.90 -26.04 5.22
C TRP A 176 14.76 -24.65 5.83
N ALA A 177 14.86 -24.57 7.16
CA ALA A 177 15.01 -23.33 7.89
C ALA A 177 16.43 -22.77 7.65
N CYS A 178 16.60 -22.03 6.56
CA CYS A 178 17.68 -21.07 6.42
C CYS A 178 17.06 -19.66 6.47
N PRO A 179 17.60 -18.72 7.27
CA PRO A 179 17.22 -17.31 7.21
C PRO A 179 17.83 -16.71 5.93
N GLU A 180 17.37 -17.14 4.76
CA GLU A 180 17.79 -16.51 3.51
C GLU A 180 17.00 -15.21 3.29
N PRO A 181 17.66 -14.14 2.82
CA PRO A 181 16.95 -12.94 2.41
C PRO A 181 15.97 -13.34 1.30
N THR A 182 14.68 -13.07 1.51
CA THR A 182 13.62 -13.26 0.53
C THR A 182 14.11 -12.86 -0.86
N PRO A 183 14.11 -13.76 -1.86
CA PRO A 183 14.60 -13.44 -3.19
C PRO A 183 13.90 -12.18 -3.69
N GLY A 184 14.69 -11.22 -4.18
CA GLY A 184 14.18 -9.95 -4.71
C GLY A 184 13.18 -10.18 -5.84
N PRO A 185 12.45 -9.15 -6.29
CA PRO A 185 11.40 -9.31 -7.32
C PRO A 185 11.92 -9.78 -8.68
N TYR A 186 13.24 -9.73 -8.91
CA TYR A 186 13.92 -10.25 -10.07
C TYR A 186 15.39 -10.58 -9.77
N SER A 187 15.98 -11.47 -10.57
CA SER A 187 17.40 -11.84 -10.50
C SER A 187 18.11 -11.60 -11.82
N SER A 188 19.39 -11.25 -11.75
CA SER A 188 20.27 -11.15 -12.92
C SER A 188 20.44 -12.52 -13.57
N ILE A 189 20.36 -12.58 -14.91
CA ILE A 189 20.64 -13.83 -15.64
C ILE A 189 22.08 -14.27 -15.39
N ARG A 190 23.03 -13.32 -15.28
CA ARG A 190 24.44 -13.63 -14.99
C ARG A 190 24.56 -14.42 -13.70
N ASP A 191 23.90 -13.97 -12.63
CA ASP A 191 23.98 -14.61 -11.32
C ASP A 191 23.29 -15.99 -11.34
N MET A 192 22.19 -16.13 -12.09
CA MET A 192 21.52 -17.42 -12.27
C MET A 192 22.38 -18.43 -13.04
N VAL A 193 23.16 -17.99 -14.04
CA VAL A 193 24.06 -18.87 -14.80
C VAL A 193 25.31 -19.20 -13.99
N LEU A 194 25.94 -18.20 -13.38
CA LEU A 194 27.17 -18.36 -12.61
C LEU A 194 26.96 -19.02 -11.24
N GLY A 195 25.72 -19.22 -10.81
CA GLY A 195 25.39 -20.01 -9.62
C GLY A 195 25.63 -21.52 -9.79
N PHE A 196 25.81 -22.02 -11.02
CA PHE A 196 26.13 -23.42 -11.27
C PHE A 196 27.64 -23.69 -11.31
N ASP A 197 28.05 -24.89 -10.90
CA ASP A 197 29.44 -25.31 -11.00
C ASP A 197 29.98 -25.30 -12.43
N ARG A 198 31.27 -24.96 -12.59
CA ARG A 198 31.97 -24.91 -13.89
C ARG A 198 31.74 -26.17 -14.74
N LYS A 199 31.84 -27.35 -14.13
CA LYS A 199 31.63 -28.64 -14.81
C LYS A 199 30.20 -28.83 -15.31
N VAL A 200 29.22 -28.36 -14.54
CA VAL A 200 27.80 -28.42 -14.93
C VAL A 200 27.57 -27.52 -16.13
N LEU A 201 28.11 -26.29 -16.10
CA LEU A 201 27.99 -25.34 -17.21
C LEU A 201 28.70 -25.83 -18.47
N GLN A 202 29.91 -26.39 -18.34
CA GLN A 202 30.65 -27.00 -19.43
C GLN A 202 29.85 -28.11 -20.10
N ALA A 203 29.27 -29.01 -19.31
CA ALA A 203 28.45 -30.11 -19.81
C ALA A 203 27.12 -29.64 -20.41
N ALA A 204 26.47 -28.65 -19.79
CA ALA A 204 25.17 -28.12 -20.21
C ALA A 204 25.27 -27.34 -21.53
N PHE A 205 26.23 -26.42 -21.64
CA PHE A 205 26.45 -25.62 -22.84
C PHE A 205 27.29 -26.32 -23.90
N LYS A 206 27.94 -27.44 -23.57
CA LYS A 206 28.87 -28.17 -24.46
C LYS A 206 29.95 -27.27 -25.05
N VAL A 207 30.54 -26.43 -24.19
CA VAL A 207 31.62 -25.50 -24.56
C VAL A 207 32.95 -25.92 -23.94
N PRO A 208 34.09 -25.50 -24.52
CA PRO A 208 35.41 -25.72 -23.93
C PRO A 208 35.54 -25.09 -22.53
N GLU A 209 36.45 -25.61 -21.71
CA GLU A 209 36.69 -25.11 -20.34
C GLU A 209 37.14 -23.65 -20.36
N GLU A 210 37.91 -23.25 -21.37
CA GLU A 210 38.42 -21.89 -21.53
C GLU A 210 37.29 -20.85 -21.64
N VAL A 211 36.17 -21.23 -22.27
CA VAL A 211 34.98 -20.36 -22.40
C VAL A 211 34.27 -20.19 -21.05
N ILE A 212 34.20 -21.26 -20.26
CA ILE A 212 33.65 -21.20 -18.90
C ILE A 212 34.57 -20.35 -18.02
N ASP A 213 35.89 -20.52 -18.13
CA ASP A 213 36.86 -19.73 -17.37
C ASP A 213 36.76 -18.24 -17.70
N GLU A 214 36.61 -17.89 -18.97
CA GLU A 214 36.36 -16.51 -19.40
C GLU A 214 35.06 -15.95 -18.80
N LEU A 215 33.99 -16.75 -18.78
CA LEU A 215 32.70 -16.35 -18.22
C LEU A 215 32.78 -16.01 -16.72
N PHE A 216 33.48 -16.85 -15.94
CA PHE A 216 33.71 -16.63 -14.50
C PHE A 216 34.72 -15.51 -14.22
N ASN A 217 35.73 -15.33 -15.07
CA ASN A 217 36.74 -14.29 -14.91
C ASN A 217 36.27 -12.91 -15.43
N GLY A 218 35.17 -12.87 -16.18
CA GLY A 218 34.56 -11.62 -16.65
C GLY A 218 34.15 -10.71 -15.49
N THR A 219 34.37 -9.41 -15.63
CA THR A 219 34.03 -8.41 -14.60
C THR A 219 32.52 -8.33 -14.40
N GLN A 220 32.06 -8.35 -13.14
CA GLN A 220 30.66 -8.15 -12.81
C GLN A 220 30.25 -6.72 -13.15
N GLN A 221 29.37 -6.57 -14.14
CA GLN A 221 28.80 -5.28 -14.52
C GLN A 221 27.65 -4.93 -13.57
N PRO A 222 27.48 -3.64 -13.22
CA PRO A 222 26.31 -3.23 -12.46
C PRO A 222 25.03 -3.40 -13.29
N THR A 223 23.87 -3.49 -12.64
CA THR A 223 22.58 -3.73 -13.30
C THR A 223 22.24 -2.68 -14.36
N ILE A 224 22.76 -1.46 -14.21
CA ILE A 224 22.57 -0.36 -15.17
C ILE A 224 23.94 0.09 -15.67
N ILE A 225 24.12 0.07 -17.00
CA ILE A 225 25.39 0.44 -17.66
C ILE A 225 25.17 1.49 -18.75
N HIS A 226 26.25 2.13 -19.19
CA HIS A 226 26.24 2.94 -20.41
C HIS A 226 25.95 2.07 -21.62
N ARG A 227 25.13 2.59 -22.54
CA ARG A 227 24.97 1.98 -23.84
C ARG A 227 26.13 2.37 -24.75
N VAL A 228 27.01 1.42 -25.04
CA VAL A 228 28.05 1.61 -26.06
C VAL A 228 27.39 1.60 -27.45
N PRO A 229 27.56 2.65 -28.29
CA PRO A 229 27.05 2.65 -29.65
C PRO A 229 27.76 1.57 -30.46
N ALA A 230 27.00 0.67 -31.08
CA ALA A 230 27.58 -0.38 -31.93
C ALA A 230 28.32 0.27 -33.12
N THR A 231 29.64 0.08 -33.18
CA THR A 231 30.38 0.20 -34.44
C THR A 231 29.83 -0.84 -35.43
N LYS A 232 29.79 -0.46 -36.71
CA LYS A 232 29.05 -1.11 -37.81
C LYS A 232 28.97 -2.66 -37.69
N ARG A 233 27.72 -3.15 -37.58
CA ARG A 233 27.24 -4.54 -37.40
C ARG A 233 27.24 -5.08 -35.95
N THR A 234 26.02 -5.06 -35.38
CA THR A 234 25.34 -6.21 -34.72
C THR A 234 25.76 -6.68 -33.33
N ALA A 235 26.19 -5.81 -32.42
CA ALA A 235 26.17 -6.15 -30.98
C ALA A 235 24.74 -6.46 -30.46
N TRP A 236 23.75 -5.68 -30.91
CA TRP A 236 22.34 -5.86 -30.57
C TRP A 236 21.72 -7.13 -31.16
N GLU A 237 22.04 -7.49 -32.41
CA GLU A 237 21.55 -8.76 -32.96
C GLU A 237 22.17 -9.93 -32.20
N THR A 238 23.42 -9.83 -31.74
CA THR A 238 24.09 -10.87 -30.95
C THR A 238 23.50 -11.03 -29.55
N GLU A 239 23.11 -9.94 -28.87
CA GLU A 239 22.39 -10.02 -27.56
C GLU A 239 20.97 -10.58 -27.70
N VAL A 240 20.25 -10.18 -28.75
CA VAL A 240 18.93 -10.73 -29.09
C VAL A 240 19.02 -12.19 -29.53
N GLU A 241 20.08 -12.57 -30.26
CA GLU A 241 20.39 -13.95 -30.62
C GLU A 241 20.86 -14.77 -29.42
N PHE A 242 21.58 -14.17 -28.47
CA PHE A 242 21.96 -14.83 -27.22
C PHE A 242 20.72 -15.12 -26.37
N VAL A 243 19.84 -14.14 -26.16
CA VAL A 243 18.56 -14.35 -25.46
C VAL A 243 17.68 -15.35 -26.22
N ARG A 244 17.59 -15.27 -27.56
CA ARG A 244 16.91 -16.29 -28.38
C ARG A 244 17.55 -17.66 -28.25
N GLY A 245 18.86 -17.76 -28.23
CA GLY A 245 19.61 -19.01 -28.15
C GLY A 245 19.52 -19.68 -26.77
N LEU A 246 19.46 -18.87 -25.71
CA LEU A 246 19.21 -19.33 -24.34
C LEU A 246 17.80 -19.92 -24.20
N LEU A 247 16.82 -19.34 -24.89
CA LEU A 247 15.41 -19.75 -24.85
C LEU A 247 15.06 -20.85 -25.85
N ALA A 248 15.79 -20.97 -26.96
CA ALA A 248 15.57 -21.98 -27.99
C ALA A 248 15.87 -23.42 -27.54
N SER A 249 16.38 -23.64 -26.32
CA SER A 249 16.74 -24.98 -25.84
C SER A 249 15.56 -25.82 -25.35
N ARG A 250 14.32 -25.31 -25.31
CA ARG A 250 13.12 -26.12 -25.02
C ARG A 250 11.85 -25.60 -25.70
N SER A 251 11.66 -25.90 -26.99
CA SER A 251 10.35 -26.30 -27.50
C SER A 251 10.45 -27.00 -28.86
N TYR A 252 9.80 -28.15 -28.98
CA TYR A 252 9.64 -28.89 -30.22
C TYR A 252 8.94 -28.01 -31.27
N ASN A 253 9.68 -27.46 -32.24
CA ASN A 253 9.17 -27.12 -33.57
C ASN A 253 10.35 -26.98 -34.55
N ILE A 254 10.86 -28.12 -35.00
CA ILE A 254 11.87 -28.26 -36.06
C ILE A 254 11.30 -27.95 -37.48
N PHE A 255 10.05 -27.50 -37.59
CA PHE A 255 9.50 -27.02 -38.85
C PHE A 255 8.65 -25.76 -38.64
N GLU A 256 9.28 -24.58 -38.72
CA GLU A 256 8.76 -23.43 -39.47
C GLU A 256 9.82 -22.31 -39.55
N LEU A 257 10.93 -22.61 -40.23
CA LEU A 257 11.85 -21.61 -40.78
C LEU A 257 11.21 -20.90 -42.00
N ASN A 258 10.02 -20.33 -41.83
CA ASN A 258 9.47 -19.42 -42.83
C ASN A 258 8.39 -18.50 -42.25
N ARG A 259 8.80 -17.40 -41.62
CA ARG A 259 7.99 -16.18 -41.69
C ARG A 259 8.82 -14.90 -41.59
N LYS A 260 9.16 -14.39 -42.78
CA LYS A 260 9.33 -12.96 -43.04
C LYS A 260 8.02 -12.23 -42.70
N LYS A 261 7.81 -11.91 -41.44
CA LYS A 261 7.03 -10.76 -41.00
C LYS A 261 7.83 -10.11 -39.89
N ARG A 262 8.36 -8.90 -40.14
CA ARG A 262 8.73 -7.98 -39.06
C ARG A 262 7.49 -7.89 -38.16
N LYS A 263 7.47 -8.58 -37.01
CA LYS A 263 6.43 -8.39 -35.99
C LYS A 263 6.49 -6.91 -35.61
N GLU A 264 5.40 -6.19 -35.83
CA GLU A 264 5.24 -4.82 -35.34
C GLU A 264 5.55 -4.78 -33.84
N SER A 265 6.18 -3.71 -33.37
CA SER A 265 6.42 -3.49 -31.95
C SER A 265 5.08 -3.53 -31.20
N ALA A 266 5.05 -4.22 -30.06
CA ALA A 266 3.86 -4.31 -29.25
C ALA A 266 3.47 -2.90 -28.77
N ARG A 267 2.23 -2.49 -29.06
CA ARG A 267 1.72 -1.19 -28.63
C ARG A 267 1.28 -1.26 -27.17
N LEU A 268 1.87 -0.42 -26.32
CA LEU A 268 1.52 -0.32 -24.91
C LEU A 268 0.28 0.54 -24.71
N PHE A 269 -0.40 0.34 -23.58
CA PHE A 269 -1.56 1.12 -23.18
C PHE A 269 -1.08 2.45 -22.58
N ASN A 270 -1.60 3.59 -23.05
CA ASN A 270 -1.17 4.90 -22.56
C ASN A 270 -2.25 5.57 -21.73
N LEU A 271 -2.00 5.70 -20.42
CA LEU A 271 -2.93 6.23 -19.42
C LEU A 271 -3.32 7.69 -19.66
N ILE A 272 -2.40 8.50 -20.18
CA ILE A 272 -2.60 9.94 -20.36
C ILE A 272 -3.53 10.22 -21.55
N LYS A 273 -3.39 9.43 -22.61
CA LYS A 273 -4.19 9.54 -23.84
C LYS A 273 -5.61 9.00 -23.71
N GLU A 274 -5.88 8.23 -22.66
CA GLU A 274 -7.18 7.60 -22.49
C GLU A 274 -8.27 8.57 -22.05
N ASP A 275 -9.50 8.26 -22.42
CA ASP A 275 -10.68 9.00 -21.98
C ASP A 275 -10.77 9.04 -20.45
N LYS A 276 -11.10 10.22 -19.94
CA LYS A 276 -11.19 10.49 -18.51
C LYS A 276 -12.50 9.93 -17.98
N ASP A 277 -12.44 9.25 -16.83
CA ASP A 277 -13.65 8.72 -16.19
C ASP A 277 -14.46 9.84 -15.54
N PHE A 278 -13.79 10.94 -15.17
CA PHE A 278 -14.38 12.18 -14.68
C PHE A 278 -13.50 13.36 -15.09
N GLU A 279 -14.11 14.47 -15.50
CA GLU A 279 -13.44 15.72 -15.82
C GLU A 279 -14.37 16.92 -15.58
N ASN A 280 -13.86 17.95 -14.92
CA ASN A 280 -14.50 19.26 -14.77
C ASN A 280 -13.44 20.37 -14.65
N CYS A 281 -13.86 21.61 -14.37
CA CYS A 281 -12.95 22.75 -14.24
C CYS A 281 -11.92 22.61 -13.12
N ASN A 282 -12.17 21.76 -12.13
CA ASN A 282 -11.32 21.57 -10.94
C ASN A 282 -10.31 20.41 -11.12
N GLY A 283 -10.39 19.65 -12.21
CA GLY A 283 -9.49 18.55 -12.47
C GLY A 283 -10.12 17.38 -13.22
N TRP A 284 -9.39 16.26 -13.24
CA TRP A 284 -9.85 15.02 -13.85
C TRP A 284 -9.29 13.79 -13.16
N SER A 285 -9.97 12.65 -13.36
CA SER A 285 -9.50 11.35 -12.91
C SER A 285 -9.78 10.26 -13.96
N THR A 286 -8.92 9.24 -13.96
CA THR A 286 -9.12 8.05 -14.80
C THR A 286 -8.56 6.81 -14.10
N THR A 287 -9.23 5.68 -14.27
CA THR A 287 -8.87 4.39 -13.70
C THR A 287 -8.68 3.35 -14.81
N VAL A 288 -7.65 2.54 -14.70
CA VAL A 288 -7.36 1.39 -15.56
C VAL A 288 -7.65 0.12 -14.80
N THR A 289 -8.70 -0.56 -15.26
CA THR A 289 -9.13 -1.86 -14.75
C THR A 289 -8.82 -2.95 -15.77
N ARG A 290 -9.00 -4.23 -15.40
CA ARG A 290 -8.87 -5.35 -16.35
C ARG A 290 -9.80 -5.28 -17.57
N LYS A 291 -10.84 -4.43 -17.53
CA LYS A 291 -11.74 -4.19 -18.66
C LYS A 291 -11.07 -3.30 -19.71
N LYS A 292 -10.34 -2.26 -19.30
CA LYS A 292 -9.60 -1.36 -20.19
C LYS A 292 -8.28 -1.99 -20.67
N LEU A 293 -7.55 -2.64 -19.76
CA LEU A 293 -6.29 -3.32 -20.06
C LEU A 293 -6.35 -4.79 -19.64
N SER A 294 -6.57 -5.68 -20.60
CA SER A 294 -6.67 -7.13 -20.38
C SER A 294 -5.39 -7.75 -19.80
N ALA A 295 -4.22 -7.12 -20.04
CA ALA A 295 -2.94 -7.56 -19.47
C ALA A 295 -2.96 -7.57 -17.93
N LEU A 296 -3.77 -6.73 -17.27
CA LEU A 296 -3.89 -6.70 -15.80
C LEU A 296 -4.68 -7.90 -15.23
N LYS A 297 -5.28 -8.77 -16.06
CA LYS A 297 -6.07 -9.92 -15.56
C LYS A 297 -5.21 -10.91 -14.77
N GLY A 298 -5.44 -11.00 -13.46
CA GLY A 298 -4.76 -11.94 -12.57
C GLY A 298 -3.63 -11.34 -11.74
N SER A 299 -3.27 -10.07 -11.92
CA SER A 299 -2.31 -9.39 -11.02
C SER A 299 -2.94 -8.86 -9.73
N ASN A 300 -4.28 -8.74 -9.69
CA ASN A 300 -5.02 -8.02 -8.65
C ASN A 300 -4.58 -6.55 -8.45
N VAL A 301 -3.83 -5.99 -9.40
CA VAL A 301 -3.40 -4.58 -9.39
C VAL A 301 -4.04 -3.81 -10.54
N GLY A 302 -4.80 -2.78 -10.21
CA GLY A 302 -5.27 -1.74 -11.12
C GLY A 302 -4.40 -0.48 -11.05
N LEU A 303 -4.68 0.51 -11.90
CA LEU A 303 -4.03 1.82 -11.82
C LEU A 303 -5.08 2.93 -11.83
N PHE A 304 -4.73 4.08 -11.28
CA PHE A 304 -5.52 5.30 -11.38
C PHE A 304 -4.61 6.52 -11.48
N MET A 305 -5.14 7.60 -12.04
CA MET A 305 -4.47 8.88 -12.10
C MET A 305 -5.46 9.98 -11.81
N VAL A 306 -5.01 10.96 -11.03
CA VAL A 306 -5.78 12.11 -10.61
C VAL A 306 -4.97 13.36 -10.88
N ASN A 307 -5.63 14.35 -11.46
CA ASN A 307 -5.10 15.69 -11.64
C ASN A 307 -6.06 16.67 -10.97
N LEU A 308 -5.59 17.34 -9.92
CA LEU A 308 -6.29 18.41 -9.23
C LEU A 308 -5.67 19.74 -9.67
N THR A 309 -6.50 20.63 -10.22
CA THR A 309 -6.07 22.01 -10.50
C THR A 309 -5.84 22.76 -9.19
N ALA A 310 -5.07 23.85 -9.21
CA ALA A 310 -4.75 24.59 -8.00
C ALA A 310 -6.02 25.03 -7.24
N GLY A 311 -6.00 24.95 -5.91
CA GLY A 311 -7.16 25.24 -5.06
C GLY A 311 -8.35 24.30 -5.26
N SER A 312 -8.11 23.05 -5.68
CA SER A 312 -9.14 22.02 -5.85
C SER A 312 -8.95 20.86 -4.87
N MET A 313 -10.01 20.07 -4.69
CA MET A 313 -9.96 18.84 -3.91
C MET A 313 -10.69 17.71 -4.64
N MET A 314 -10.20 16.49 -4.50
CA MET A 314 -11.07 15.33 -4.67
C MET A 314 -11.98 15.26 -3.44
N GLY A 315 -13.30 15.32 -3.67
CA GLY A 315 -14.29 15.39 -2.60
C GLY A 315 -14.13 14.24 -1.60
N PRO A 316 -14.55 14.42 -0.32
CA PRO A 316 -14.40 13.39 0.69
C PRO A 316 -15.07 12.09 0.24
N HIS A 317 -14.34 10.99 0.20
CA HIS A 317 -14.83 9.71 -0.31
C HIS A 317 -14.09 8.53 0.32
N TRP A 318 -14.63 7.32 0.18
CA TRP A 318 -13.89 6.11 0.51
C TRP A 318 -13.96 5.09 -0.63
N ASN A 319 -13.01 4.16 -0.58
CA ASN A 319 -12.90 3.08 -1.55
C ASN A 319 -13.40 1.76 -0.96
N PRO A 320 -14.46 1.16 -1.52
CA PRO A 320 -15.05 -0.05 -0.93
C PRO A 320 -14.28 -1.34 -1.29
N ARG A 321 -13.55 -1.36 -2.41
CA ARG A 321 -12.97 -2.59 -2.97
C ARG A 321 -11.44 -2.65 -2.97
N ALA A 322 -10.76 -1.53 -2.80
CA ALA A 322 -9.31 -1.48 -2.94
C ALA A 322 -8.69 -0.40 -2.06
N ALA A 323 -7.45 -0.64 -1.65
CA ALA A 323 -6.56 0.39 -1.15
C ALA A 323 -5.95 1.18 -2.32
N GLU A 324 -5.61 2.44 -2.05
CA GLU A 324 -4.90 3.33 -2.95
C GLU A 324 -3.44 3.42 -2.54
N ILE A 325 -2.52 3.06 -3.43
CA ILE A 325 -1.08 3.25 -3.26
C ILE A 325 -0.64 4.27 -4.29
N ALA A 326 -0.57 5.53 -3.90
CA ALA A 326 -0.34 6.65 -4.81
C ALA A 326 1.11 7.14 -4.77
N VAL A 327 1.61 7.56 -5.92
CA VAL A 327 2.88 8.24 -6.12
C VAL A 327 2.59 9.63 -6.67
N VAL A 328 3.04 10.66 -5.97
CA VAL A 328 2.91 12.04 -6.45
C VAL A 328 3.86 12.27 -7.61
N LEU A 329 3.33 12.74 -8.73
CA LEU A 329 4.06 12.99 -9.97
C LEU A 329 4.41 14.47 -10.16
N ARG A 330 3.59 15.39 -9.65
CA ARG A 330 3.82 16.83 -9.77
C ARG A 330 3.07 17.61 -8.70
N GLY A 331 3.74 18.65 -8.19
CA GLY A 331 3.19 19.62 -7.25
C GLY A 331 3.05 19.08 -5.84
N ARG A 332 2.43 19.88 -4.98
CA ARG A 332 2.23 19.57 -3.57
C ARG A 332 0.76 19.60 -3.19
N GLY A 333 0.43 18.91 -2.10
CA GLY A 333 -0.93 18.89 -1.58
C GLY A 333 -1.05 18.26 -0.21
N MET A 334 -2.26 18.30 0.33
CA MET A 334 -2.60 17.69 1.60
C MET A 334 -3.49 16.48 1.39
N VAL A 335 -3.25 15.43 2.18
CA VAL A 335 -4.13 14.27 2.25
C VAL A 335 -4.64 14.15 3.67
N ARG A 336 -5.96 14.12 3.82
CA ARG A 336 -6.64 13.83 5.08
C ARG A 336 -7.29 12.46 5.00
N VAL A 337 -7.00 11.61 5.97
CA VAL A 337 -7.58 10.27 6.10
C VAL A 337 -8.27 10.18 7.45
N VAL A 338 -9.54 9.78 7.42
CA VAL A 338 -10.35 9.57 8.61
C VAL A 338 -10.37 8.08 8.92
N CYS A 339 -10.10 7.73 10.17
CA CYS A 339 -10.32 6.38 10.64
C CYS A 339 -11.61 6.30 11.44
N SER A 340 -12.56 5.49 10.94
CA SER A 340 -13.79 5.17 11.66
C SER A 340 -13.65 3.75 12.20
N SER A 341 -13.49 3.63 13.51
CA SER A 341 -13.46 2.36 14.22
C SER A 341 -14.61 2.30 15.20
N ILE A 342 -15.29 1.15 15.27
CA ILE A 342 -16.37 0.88 16.24
C ILE A 342 -15.80 0.71 17.65
N SER A 343 -14.53 0.30 17.75
CA SER A 343 -13.81 0.07 19.00
C SER A 343 -12.58 0.98 19.08
N ASN A 344 -12.43 1.72 20.18
CA ASN A 344 -11.21 2.50 20.46
C ASN A 344 -9.95 1.64 20.65
N GLU A 345 -10.08 0.30 20.60
CA GLU A 345 -9.01 -0.68 20.79
C GLU A 345 -8.07 -0.80 19.59
N THR A 346 -8.49 -0.42 18.36
CA THR A 346 -7.69 -0.70 17.14
C THR A 346 -6.52 0.26 16.91
N GLY A 347 -6.24 1.21 17.82
CA GLY A 347 -5.12 2.16 17.69
C GLY A 347 -5.17 3.03 16.42
N CYS A 348 -6.28 2.99 15.66
CA CYS A 348 -6.40 3.66 14.39
C CYS A 348 -6.74 5.13 14.59
N ARG A 349 -5.87 6.02 14.10
CA ARG A 349 -5.98 7.46 14.28
C ARG A 349 -6.31 8.15 12.96
N ASN A 350 -6.97 9.30 13.06
CA ASN A 350 -7.07 10.21 11.91
C ASN A 350 -5.68 10.68 11.52
N MET A 351 -5.43 10.78 10.22
CA MET A 351 -4.12 11.14 9.69
C MET A 351 -4.25 12.34 8.78
N ARG A 352 -3.26 13.22 8.87
CA ARG A 352 -3.05 14.33 7.95
C ARG A 352 -1.59 14.34 7.58
N PHE A 353 -1.31 14.52 6.30
CA PHE A 353 0.05 14.62 5.84
C PHE A 353 0.15 15.40 4.54
N GLU A 354 1.23 16.16 4.43
CA GLU A 354 1.62 16.84 3.20
C GLU A 354 2.34 15.88 2.27
N VAL A 355 2.04 15.95 0.98
CA VAL A 355 2.66 15.15 -0.07
C VAL A 355 3.28 16.05 -1.13
N GLU A 356 4.48 15.67 -1.59
CA GLU A 356 5.23 16.39 -2.63
C GLU A 356 5.72 15.43 -3.74
N GLU A 357 6.30 15.97 -4.81
CA GLU A 357 6.75 15.18 -5.96
C GLU A 357 7.72 14.05 -5.57
N GLY A 358 7.29 12.81 -5.82
CA GLY A 358 8.03 11.61 -5.45
C GLY A 358 7.69 11.07 -4.06
N ASP A 359 6.70 11.59 -3.37
CA ASP A 359 6.18 10.92 -2.18
C ASP A 359 5.29 9.74 -2.57
N VAL A 360 5.26 8.72 -1.71
CA VAL A 360 4.36 7.56 -1.82
C VAL A 360 3.43 7.58 -0.63
N PHE A 361 2.13 7.59 -0.86
CA PHE A 361 1.14 7.50 0.22
C PHE A 361 0.16 6.35 -0.01
N VAL A 362 -0.35 5.81 1.09
CA VAL A 362 -1.30 4.70 1.09
C VAL A 362 -2.54 5.08 1.85
N VAL A 363 -3.69 4.86 1.20
CA VAL A 363 -4.98 4.94 1.87
C VAL A 363 -5.68 3.58 1.80
N PRO A 364 -5.88 2.90 2.94
CA PRO A 364 -6.54 1.61 2.97
C PRO A 364 -8.00 1.69 2.50
N ARG A 365 -8.56 0.53 2.14
CA ARG A 365 -9.99 0.41 1.85
C ARG A 365 -10.83 0.88 3.05
N PHE A 366 -12.04 1.38 2.77
CA PHE A 366 -13.01 1.89 3.75
C PHE A 366 -12.58 3.10 4.61
N HIS A 367 -11.42 3.69 4.37
CA HIS A 367 -11.03 4.91 5.06
C HIS A 367 -11.51 6.12 4.26
N PRO A 368 -12.41 6.98 4.80
CA PRO A 368 -12.77 8.21 4.14
C PRO A 368 -11.55 9.13 4.02
N MET A 369 -11.37 9.71 2.84
CA MET A 369 -10.22 10.53 2.54
C MET A 369 -10.61 11.74 1.70
N ALA A 370 -9.78 12.78 1.78
CA ALA A 370 -9.81 13.92 0.88
C ALA A 370 -8.37 14.27 0.49
N GLN A 371 -8.13 14.41 -0.81
CA GLN A 371 -6.86 14.89 -1.36
C GLN A 371 -7.07 16.31 -1.89
N MET A 372 -6.19 17.22 -1.51
CA MET A 372 -6.33 18.66 -1.75
C MET A 372 -5.05 19.21 -2.37
N SER A 373 -5.18 20.05 -3.38
CA SER A 373 -4.07 20.85 -3.92
C SER A 373 -4.01 22.22 -3.25
N PHE A 374 -2.81 22.77 -3.07
CA PHE A 374 -2.64 24.16 -2.64
C PHE A 374 -3.14 25.17 -3.68
N ASN A 375 -3.36 26.42 -3.27
CA ASN A 375 -3.88 27.50 -4.12
C ASN A 375 -2.97 27.87 -5.30
N ASN A 376 -1.67 27.60 -5.18
CA ASN A 376 -0.67 28.01 -6.16
C ASN A 376 -0.11 26.85 -7.00
N GLU A 377 -0.53 25.61 -6.74
CA GLU A 377 0.08 24.42 -7.35
C GLU A 377 -0.97 23.38 -7.71
N THR A 378 -0.81 22.74 -8.87
CA THR A 378 -1.63 21.58 -9.24
C THR A 378 -1.07 20.31 -8.61
N LEU A 379 -1.91 19.50 -7.99
CA LEU A 379 -1.49 18.18 -7.48
C LEU A 379 -1.82 17.10 -8.52
N VAL A 380 -0.80 16.41 -9.03
CA VAL A 380 -0.96 15.28 -9.95
C VAL A 380 -0.32 14.05 -9.32
N PHE A 381 -1.10 12.98 -9.19
CA PHE A 381 -0.62 11.70 -8.67
C PHE A 381 -1.17 10.54 -9.49
N MET A 382 -0.38 9.47 -9.54
CA MET A 382 -0.75 8.19 -10.13
C MET A 382 -0.61 7.13 -9.05
N GLY A 383 -1.57 6.23 -8.95
CA GLY A 383 -1.48 5.15 -7.98
C GLY A 383 -1.84 3.79 -8.53
N PHE A 384 -1.41 2.79 -7.77
CA PHE A 384 -1.80 1.41 -7.92
C PHE A 384 -2.98 1.13 -7.01
N SER A 385 -4.00 0.49 -7.57
CA SER A 385 -5.16 0.02 -6.82
C SER A 385 -4.97 -1.47 -6.52
N THR A 386 -5.24 -1.91 -5.29
CA THR A 386 -5.15 -3.34 -4.91
C THR A 386 -6.31 -4.20 -5.46
N SER A 387 -7.01 -3.70 -6.48
CA SER A 387 -8.01 -4.45 -7.24
C SER A 387 -7.94 -4.14 -8.73
N THR A 388 -8.20 -5.16 -9.55
CA THR A 388 -8.40 -5.01 -11.01
C THR A 388 -9.86 -4.76 -11.40
N LYS A 389 -10.78 -4.77 -10.42
CA LYS A 389 -12.22 -4.51 -10.61
C LYS A 389 -12.50 -3.01 -10.54
N LYS A 390 -13.66 -2.58 -11.05
CA LYS A 390 -14.11 -1.20 -10.89
C LYS A 390 -14.41 -0.95 -9.40
N ASN A 391 -13.69 0.00 -8.81
CA ASN A 391 -13.73 0.29 -7.37
C ASN A 391 -15.04 0.98 -6.96
N HIS A 392 -15.55 1.90 -7.80
CA HIS A 392 -16.71 2.75 -7.51
C HIS A 392 -16.55 3.50 -6.17
N PRO A 393 -15.65 4.51 -6.10
CA PRO A 393 -15.50 5.34 -4.92
C PRO A 393 -16.85 5.92 -4.47
N GLN A 394 -17.10 5.93 -3.16
CA GLN A 394 -18.33 6.44 -2.57
C GLN A 394 -18.06 7.83 -2.01
N PHE A 395 -18.66 8.86 -2.62
CA PHE A 395 -18.46 10.25 -2.22
C PHE A 395 -19.43 10.63 -1.08
N LEU A 396 -18.95 11.45 -0.15
CA LEU A 396 -19.73 12.00 0.96
C LEU A 396 -20.29 13.40 0.63
N ALA A 397 -19.71 14.10 -0.34
CA ALA A 397 -20.11 15.43 -0.76
C ALA A 397 -20.29 15.52 -2.28
N GLY A 398 -20.98 16.56 -2.73
CA GLY A 398 -21.26 16.81 -4.14
C GLY A 398 -22.44 16.04 -4.72
N GLN A 399 -22.68 16.21 -6.02
CA GLN A 399 -23.83 15.60 -6.72
C GLN A 399 -23.77 14.07 -6.71
N ALA A 400 -22.58 13.47 -6.69
CA ALA A 400 -22.37 12.03 -6.57
C ALA A 400 -22.36 11.53 -5.11
N SER A 401 -22.75 12.36 -4.14
CA SER A 401 -22.77 11.96 -2.73
C SER A 401 -23.76 10.83 -2.49
N VAL A 402 -23.30 9.78 -1.81
CA VAL A 402 -24.13 8.67 -1.32
C VAL A 402 -25.21 9.15 -0.34
N LEU A 403 -24.97 10.27 0.36
CA LEU A 403 -25.93 10.86 1.29
C LEU A 403 -27.21 11.33 0.58
N ARG A 404 -27.15 11.60 -0.73
CA ARG A 404 -28.31 11.97 -1.55
C ARG A 404 -29.15 10.77 -1.98
N THR A 405 -28.61 9.55 -1.85
CA THR A 405 -29.30 8.30 -2.20
C THR A 405 -30.01 7.67 -1.00
N LEU A 406 -29.67 8.08 0.21
CA LEU A 406 -30.27 7.59 1.45
C LEU A 406 -31.60 8.27 1.72
N ASP A 407 -32.46 7.59 2.49
CA ASP A 407 -33.70 8.18 2.99
C ASP A 407 -33.37 9.40 3.86
N LYS A 408 -34.04 10.50 3.54
CA LYS A 408 -33.75 11.80 4.12
C LYS A 408 -34.10 11.87 5.60
N ASP A 409 -35.20 11.24 6.01
CA ASP A 409 -35.66 11.26 7.40
C ASP A 409 -34.69 10.43 8.26
N VAL A 410 -34.27 9.27 7.76
CA VAL A 410 -33.24 8.43 8.41
C VAL A 410 -31.92 9.20 8.54
N LEU A 411 -31.49 9.89 7.50
CA LEU A 411 -30.26 10.65 7.52
C LEU A 411 -30.33 11.83 8.51
N ALA A 412 -31.45 12.55 8.54
CA ALA A 412 -31.70 13.62 9.49
C ALA A 412 -31.69 13.10 10.94
N MET A 413 -32.27 11.92 11.20
CA MET A 413 -32.16 11.24 12.50
C MET A 413 -30.72 10.87 12.86
N SER A 414 -29.94 10.37 11.88
CA SER A 414 -28.54 9.97 12.12
C SER A 414 -27.63 11.12 12.53
N PHE A 415 -27.86 12.31 11.97
CA PHE A 415 -27.14 13.54 12.34
C PHE A 415 -27.82 14.29 13.49
N ASN A 416 -29.00 13.84 13.94
CA ASN A 416 -29.84 14.53 14.91
C ASN A 416 -30.12 16.00 14.53
N VAL A 417 -30.56 16.22 13.28
CA VAL A 417 -30.88 17.54 12.71
C VAL A 417 -32.25 17.56 12.05
N MET A 418 -32.76 18.75 11.72
CA MET A 418 -33.99 18.89 10.95
C MET A 418 -33.76 18.62 9.46
N ASN A 419 -34.79 18.11 8.78
CA ASN A 419 -34.80 17.89 7.33
C ASN A 419 -34.43 19.14 6.51
N ALA A 420 -34.84 20.32 6.96
CA ALA A 420 -34.51 21.59 6.29
C ALA A 420 -33.00 21.89 6.34
N THR A 421 -32.32 21.53 7.44
CA THR A 421 -30.86 21.66 7.55
C THR A 421 -30.16 20.70 6.60
N LEU A 422 -30.68 19.48 6.47
CA LEU A 422 -30.13 18.49 5.56
C LEU A 422 -30.32 18.90 4.08
N ASP A 423 -31.45 19.49 3.71
CA ASP A 423 -31.66 20.06 2.37
C ASP A 423 -30.62 21.13 2.05
N GLN A 424 -30.38 22.04 3.01
CA GLN A 424 -29.37 23.08 2.84
C GLN A 424 -27.97 22.49 2.70
N LEU A 425 -27.63 21.45 3.47
CA LEU A 425 -26.34 20.78 3.38
C LEU A 425 -26.14 20.10 2.01
N LEU A 426 -27.14 19.37 1.52
CA LEU A 426 -27.02 18.58 0.29
C LEU A 426 -27.21 19.39 -0.99
N ALA A 427 -27.90 20.55 -0.95
CA ALA A 427 -28.20 21.34 -2.14
C ALA A 427 -27.05 22.24 -2.63
N GLN A 428 -26.17 22.69 -1.74
CA GLN A 428 -25.20 23.75 -2.03
C GLN A 428 -24.07 23.34 -2.98
N GLN A 429 -23.61 22.09 -2.89
CA GLN A 429 -22.49 21.65 -3.72
C GLN A 429 -22.98 21.13 -5.08
N HIS A 430 -22.73 21.90 -6.13
CA HIS A 430 -23.12 21.58 -7.50
C HIS A 430 -22.08 20.72 -8.24
N ASP A 431 -20.82 20.75 -7.81
CA ASP A 431 -19.79 19.86 -8.35
C ASP A 431 -20.02 18.42 -7.86
N SER A 432 -19.55 17.43 -8.65
CA SER A 432 -19.84 16.02 -8.40
C SER A 432 -18.73 15.30 -7.63
N VAL A 433 -17.51 15.23 -8.18
CA VAL A 433 -16.41 14.39 -7.68
C VAL A 433 -15.20 15.23 -7.29
N ILE A 434 -14.71 16.08 -8.19
CA ILE A 434 -13.64 17.04 -7.91
C ILE A 434 -14.26 18.41 -7.67
N LEU A 435 -14.02 18.98 -6.51
CA LEU A 435 -14.67 20.19 -6.03
C LEU A 435 -13.64 21.34 -5.97
N GLY A 436 -14.09 22.57 -6.15
CA GLY A 436 -13.28 23.75 -5.82
C GLY A 436 -13.14 23.87 -4.30
N CYS A 437 -11.91 24.06 -3.80
CA CYS A 437 -11.61 24.18 -2.37
C CYS A 437 -10.41 25.11 -2.16
N ILE A 438 -10.66 26.40 -2.29
CA ILE A 438 -9.65 27.44 -2.09
C ILE A 438 -9.25 27.45 -0.61
N SER A 439 -7.95 27.41 -0.34
CA SER A 439 -7.35 27.43 1.00
C SER A 439 -7.58 26.19 1.88
N CYS A 440 -8.17 25.12 1.35
CA CYS A 440 -8.44 23.92 2.15
C CYS A 440 -7.16 23.16 2.51
N ALA A 441 -6.20 23.07 1.58
CA ALA A 441 -4.91 22.47 1.85
C ALA A 441 -4.11 23.31 2.85
N GLU A 442 -4.12 24.63 2.70
CA GLU A 442 -3.48 25.59 3.61
C GLU A 442 -4.03 25.48 5.03
N GLU A 443 -5.34 25.31 5.18
CA GLU A 443 -5.98 25.11 6.48
C GLU A 443 -5.57 23.78 7.11
N GLU A 444 -5.59 22.68 6.36
CA GLU A 444 -5.15 21.37 6.87
C GLU A 444 -3.67 21.38 7.25
N LEU A 445 -2.83 22.08 6.49
CA LEU A 445 -1.41 22.29 6.81
C LEU A 445 -1.26 23.05 8.14
N ARG A 446 -1.99 24.16 8.31
CA ARG A 446 -1.96 24.93 9.57
C ARG A 446 -2.38 24.08 10.77
N ILE A 447 -3.48 23.33 10.65
CA ILE A 447 -3.95 22.44 11.72
C ILE A 447 -2.89 21.39 12.05
N MET A 448 -2.26 20.80 11.04
CA MET A 448 -1.20 19.81 11.21
C MET A 448 0.04 20.41 11.92
N GLU A 449 0.49 21.60 11.51
CA GLU A 449 1.61 22.30 12.15
C GLU A 449 1.31 22.64 13.61
N GLU A 450 0.09 23.11 13.92
CA GLU A 450 -0.35 23.37 15.30
C GLU A 450 -0.45 22.10 16.15
N GLU A 451 -0.79 20.95 15.56
CA GLU A 451 -0.81 19.65 16.24
C GLU A 451 0.62 19.19 16.57
N ILE A 452 1.54 19.27 15.60
CA ILE A 452 2.96 18.93 15.79
C ILE A 452 3.61 19.82 16.85
N GLU A 453 3.35 21.13 16.84
CA GLU A 453 3.95 22.03 17.83
C GLU A 453 3.39 21.78 19.24
N ARG A 454 2.10 21.44 19.37
CA ARG A 454 1.51 21.02 20.65
C ARG A 454 2.16 19.74 21.16
N GLU A 455 2.32 18.71 20.33
CA GLU A 455 2.99 17.47 20.73
C GLU A 455 4.45 17.71 21.15
N ARG A 456 5.17 18.59 20.44
CA ARG A 456 6.54 18.99 20.81
C ARG A 456 6.58 19.74 22.14
N GLN A 457 5.63 20.64 22.38
CA GLN A 457 5.52 21.36 23.64
C GLN A 457 5.24 20.39 24.80
N GLU A 458 4.27 19.48 24.63
CA GLU A 458 3.98 18.45 25.64
C GLU A 458 5.19 17.54 25.89
N ALA A 459 5.93 17.15 24.85
CA ALA A 459 7.14 16.34 25.00
C ALA A 459 8.24 17.08 25.80
N ARG A 460 8.44 18.38 25.52
CA ARG A 460 9.37 19.23 26.29
C ARG A 460 8.92 19.37 27.74
N GLU A 461 7.63 19.59 27.99
CA GLU A 461 7.09 19.67 29.34
C GLU A 461 7.28 18.36 30.12
N ARG A 462 7.09 17.20 29.47
CA ARG A 462 7.37 15.87 30.06
C ARG A 462 8.86 15.68 30.35
N GLU A 463 9.73 16.07 29.42
CA GLU A 463 11.19 15.99 29.62
C GLU A 463 11.65 16.91 30.77
N GLU A 464 11.10 18.12 30.86
CA GLU A 464 11.34 19.04 31.98
C GLU A 464 10.81 18.49 33.32
N GLU A 465 9.63 17.89 33.33
CA GLU A 465 9.06 17.25 34.53
C GLU A 465 9.94 16.07 35.00
N GLU A 466 10.39 15.22 34.07
CA GLU A 466 11.33 14.14 34.36
C GLU A 466 12.68 14.68 34.87
N ALA A 467 13.22 15.73 34.26
CA ALA A 467 14.46 16.36 34.70
C ALA A 467 14.32 16.94 36.12
N ARG A 468 13.20 17.60 36.43
CA ARG A 468 12.90 18.10 37.79
C ARG A 468 12.81 16.97 38.81
N LYS A 469 12.16 15.85 38.47
CA LYS A 469 12.09 14.66 39.34
C LYS A 469 13.47 14.09 39.62
N ARG A 470 14.32 13.96 38.59
CA ARG A 470 15.71 13.48 38.72
C ARG A 470 16.57 14.44 39.56
N GLU A 471 16.40 15.74 39.39
CA GLU A 471 17.11 16.74 40.19
C GLU A 471 16.66 16.72 41.67
N GLU A 472 15.36 16.58 41.92
CA GLU A 472 14.83 16.47 43.28
C GLU A 472 15.33 15.20 43.97
N GLU A 473 15.36 14.07 43.27
CA GLU A 473 15.92 12.81 43.75
C GLU A 473 17.42 12.96 44.09
N ARG A 474 18.22 13.53 43.19
CA ARG A 474 19.64 13.80 43.45
C ARG A 474 19.84 14.71 44.67
N ARG A 475 19.00 15.75 44.83
CA ARG A 475 19.05 16.64 46.00
C ARG A 475 18.72 15.91 47.29
N ARG A 476 17.78 14.95 47.27
CA ARG A 476 17.46 14.10 48.43
C ARG A 476 18.63 13.18 48.79
N GLU A 477 19.25 12.56 47.80
CA GLU A 477 20.45 11.72 47.99
C GLU A 477 21.64 12.51 48.55
N GLU A 478 21.91 13.70 48.00
CA GLU A 478 22.96 14.61 48.51
C GLU A 478 22.67 15.05 49.95
N GLU A 479 21.41 15.36 50.29
CA GLU A 479 21.02 15.73 51.66
C GLU A 479 21.18 14.54 52.64
N GLU A 480 20.80 13.33 52.22
CA GLU A 480 21.03 12.12 53.00
C GLU A 480 22.52 11.81 53.20
N ALA A 481 23.33 11.92 52.15
CA ALA A 481 24.77 11.72 52.22
C ALA A 481 25.41 12.73 53.19
N ARG A 482 25.03 14.01 53.10
CA ARG A 482 25.51 15.04 54.02
C ARG A 482 25.13 14.75 55.48
N LYS A 483 23.91 14.26 55.74
CA LYS A 483 23.48 13.85 57.09
C LYS A 483 24.33 12.69 57.62
N ARG A 484 24.65 11.70 56.77
CA ARG A 484 25.50 10.55 57.14
C ARG A 484 26.94 11.00 57.43
N GLU A 485 27.51 11.88 56.61
CA GLU A 485 28.84 12.45 56.83
C GLU A 485 28.91 13.28 58.11
N GLU A 486 27.89 14.11 58.39
CA GLU A 486 27.83 14.89 59.63
C GLU A 486 27.73 13.99 60.87
N GLU A 487 26.92 12.91 60.80
CA GLU A 487 26.83 11.92 61.88
C GLU A 487 28.16 11.19 62.10
N GLU A 488 28.86 10.79 61.03
CA GLU A 488 30.16 10.14 61.12
C GLU A 488 31.23 11.08 61.68
N ALA A 489 31.24 12.34 61.25
CA ALA A 489 32.15 13.37 61.78
C ALA A 489 31.93 13.59 63.28
N ARG A 490 30.66 13.68 63.74
CA ARG A 490 30.33 13.78 65.16
C ARG A 490 30.81 12.57 65.96
N ARG A 491 30.63 11.36 65.42
CA ARG A 491 31.15 10.12 66.05
C ARG A 491 32.67 10.14 66.17
N ARG A 492 33.39 10.55 65.12
CA ARG A 492 34.86 10.67 65.12
C ARG A 492 35.37 11.71 66.12
N GLU A 493 34.68 12.86 66.22
CA GLU A 493 35.03 13.91 67.17
C GLU A 493 34.77 13.46 68.62
N GLU A 494 33.67 12.76 68.89
CA GLU A 494 33.39 12.15 70.19
C GLU A 494 34.44 11.11 70.57
N GLU A 495 34.85 10.26 69.63
CA GLU A 495 35.91 9.26 69.85
C GLU A 495 37.27 9.93 70.13
N LYS A 496 37.60 11.00 69.40
CA LYS A 496 38.83 11.77 69.63
C LYS A 496 38.83 12.41 71.01
N ARG A 497 37.72 13.01 71.44
CA ARG A 497 37.56 13.54 72.81
C ARG A 497 37.78 12.47 73.87
N LYS A 498 37.21 11.27 73.68
CA LYS A 498 37.41 10.14 74.61
C LYS A 498 38.89 9.72 74.69
N ARG A 499 39.59 9.70 73.55
CA ARG A 499 41.04 9.40 73.51
C ARG A 499 41.89 10.47 74.17
N GLU A 500 41.59 11.75 73.93
CA GLU A 500 42.29 12.88 74.57
C GLU A 500 42.06 12.89 76.10
N GLU A 501 40.82 12.64 76.56
CA GLU A 501 40.50 12.48 77.99
C GLU A 501 41.24 11.27 78.61
N GLU A 502 41.39 10.16 77.89
CA GLU A 502 42.15 8.98 78.36
C GLU A 502 43.67 9.27 78.43
N GLU A 503 44.22 9.95 77.43
CA GLU A 503 45.64 10.30 77.38
C GLU A 503 46.02 11.30 78.48
N GLU A 504 45.16 12.30 78.74
CA GLU A 504 45.36 13.24 79.85
C GLU A 504 45.33 12.50 81.20
N ARG A 505 44.42 11.54 81.37
CA ARG A 505 44.38 10.69 82.57
C ARG A 505 45.66 9.89 82.75
N ARG A 506 46.21 9.30 81.68
CA ARG A 506 47.50 8.57 81.71
C ARG A 506 48.67 9.49 82.03
N ARG A 507 48.71 10.71 81.48
CA ARG A 507 49.77 11.69 81.78
C ARG A 507 49.75 12.14 83.24
N GLN A 508 48.56 12.36 83.80
CA GLN A 508 48.40 12.68 85.22
C GLN A 508 48.86 11.53 86.12
N GLU A 509 48.57 10.27 85.76
CA GLU A 509 49.10 9.09 86.46
C GLU A 509 50.64 8.98 86.35
N GLU A 510 51.22 9.24 85.18
CA GLU A 510 52.68 9.15 84.97
C GLU A 510 53.44 10.27 85.70
N GLU A 511 52.90 11.49 85.73
CA GLU A 511 53.53 12.60 86.46
C GLU A 511 53.47 12.39 87.98
N ALA A 512 52.37 11.81 88.49
CA ALA A 512 52.28 11.40 89.90
C ALA A 512 53.33 10.35 90.26
N ARG A 513 53.52 9.34 89.40
CA ARG A 513 54.53 8.29 89.60
C ARG A 513 55.97 8.82 89.57
N LYS A 514 56.29 9.78 88.69
CA LYS A 514 57.63 10.41 88.65
C LYS A 514 57.94 11.26 89.88
N ARG A 515 56.93 11.89 90.49
CA ARG A 515 57.08 12.64 91.74
C ARG A 515 57.35 11.73 92.93
N GLU A 516 56.71 10.55 92.99
CA GLU A 516 57.01 9.52 93.99
C GLU A 516 58.43 8.94 93.81
N GLU A 517 58.88 8.73 92.57
CA GLU A 517 60.18 8.14 92.26
C GLU A 517 61.36 9.12 92.52
N GLU A 518 61.18 10.43 92.32
CA GLU A 518 62.20 11.45 92.66
C GLU A 518 62.38 11.61 94.18
N GLU A 519 61.30 11.49 94.97
CA GLU A 519 61.38 11.55 96.43
C GLU A 519 62.09 10.30 97.01
N ALA A 520 61.84 9.13 96.44
CA ALA A 520 62.52 7.89 96.80
C ALA A 520 64.04 7.93 96.51
N ARG A 521 64.44 8.56 95.39
CA ARG A 521 65.85 8.65 94.97
C ARG A 521 66.71 9.55 95.88
N ARG A 522 66.12 10.57 96.53
CA ARG A 522 66.80 11.40 97.54
C ARG A 522 67.05 10.66 98.86
N GLN A 523 66.20 9.69 99.20
CA GLN A 523 66.35 8.88 100.42
C GLN A 523 67.42 7.77 100.28
N GLU A 524 67.80 7.42 99.05
CA GLU A 524 68.87 6.44 98.76
C GLU A 524 70.27 7.09 98.63
N GLU A 525 70.34 8.37 98.25
CA GLU A 525 71.59 9.16 98.07
C GLU A 525 72.40 9.35 99.38
N GLU A 526 71.76 9.28 100.55
CA GLU A 526 72.45 9.44 101.85
C GLU A 526 73.09 8.13 102.35
N LYS A 527 72.63 6.96 101.89
CA LYS A 527 73.09 5.67 102.42
C LYS A 527 74.37 5.14 101.75
N ARG A 528 74.77 5.70 100.59
CA ARG A 528 76.02 5.35 99.87
C ARG A 528 77.19 6.31 100.10
N ARG A 529 76.99 7.41 100.84
CA ARG A 529 78.04 8.30 101.39
C ARG A 529 78.66 7.80 102.69
N ARG A 530 78.22 6.62 103.14
CA ARG A 530 79.03 5.77 103.99
C ARG A 530 80.04 5.05 103.12
N GLU A 531 81.27 5.14 103.59
CA GLU A 531 82.16 4.00 103.71
C GLU A 531 83.15 3.74 102.57
N GLU A 532 82.98 4.18 101.32
CA GLU A 532 83.97 3.85 100.27
C GLU A 532 84.12 4.94 99.19
N GLU A 533 84.11 6.25 99.48
CA GLU A 533 85.28 6.90 100.09
C GLU A 533 86.47 5.97 100.27
N GLU A 534 87.39 6.08 99.33
CA GLU A 534 88.74 6.40 99.74
C GLU A 534 89.36 5.47 100.80
N GLU A 535 89.11 4.16 100.67
CA GLU A 535 90.27 3.30 100.47
C GLU A 535 90.54 3.13 98.98
N ARG A 536 90.73 4.26 98.28
CA ARG A 536 92.09 4.76 98.08
C ARG A 536 93.01 3.62 97.67
N ARG A 537 92.87 3.25 96.40
CA ARG A 537 93.87 3.78 95.47
C ARG A 537 93.83 5.31 95.57
N ARG A 538 94.59 5.97 96.46
CA ARG A 538 96.05 5.89 96.45
C ARG A 538 96.49 5.62 95.01
N GLN A 539 96.17 6.61 94.17
CA GLN A 539 97.16 7.65 93.93
C GLN A 539 98.55 7.13 94.32
N GLU A 540 99.22 6.45 93.41
CA GLU A 540 100.66 6.20 93.54
C GLU A 540 101.31 5.71 92.24
N GLU A 541 100.57 5.38 91.18
CA GLU A 541 101.19 5.15 89.86
C GLU A 541 100.77 6.18 88.82
N GLU A 542 100.71 7.43 89.29
CA GLU A 542 101.03 8.59 88.47
C GLU A 542 102.55 8.64 88.15
N GLU A 543 103.42 7.78 88.71
CA GLU A 543 104.89 7.84 88.54
C GLU A 543 105.53 6.80 87.57
N GLU A 544 104.76 6.03 86.80
CA GLU A 544 105.25 5.44 85.52
C GLU A 544 104.57 6.10 84.30
N GLU A 545 104.11 7.34 84.47
CA GLU A 545 104.44 8.32 83.45
C GLU A 545 105.97 8.23 83.22
N GLU A 546 106.41 8.24 81.96
CA GLU A 546 107.82 8.31 81.54
C GLU A 546 108.56 7.01 81.12
N ARG A 547 108.07 5.77 81.34
CA ARG A 547 108.79 4.56 80.83
C ARG A 547 108.13 3.66 79.79
N ARG A 548 106.79 3.62 79.64
CA ARG A 548 106.15 2.84 78.56
C ARG A 548 105.53 3.64 77.41
N ARG A 549 105.76 4.96 77.36
CA ARG A 549 105.65 5.72 76.09
C ARG A 549 106.61 5.19 74.98
N GLN A 550 107.49 4.23 75.29
CA GLN A 550 108.24 3.44 74.30
C GLN A 550 107.75 1.98 74.11
N GLU A 551 106.79 1.47 74.91
CA GLU A 551 106.21 0.12 74.76
C GLU A 551 104.75 0.15 74.22
N GLU A 552 104.10 1.32 74.31
CA GLU A 552 102.78 1.63 73.76
C GLU A 552 102.70 1.53 72.22
N GLU A 553 103.83 1.48 71.52
CA GLU A 553 103.86 1.23 70.07
C GLU A 553 103.81 -0.28 69.73
N ALA A 554 104.14 -1.16 70.68
CA ALA A 554 104.10 -2.62 70.48
C ALA A 554 102.77 -3.25 70.94
N ARG A 555 102.13 -2.74 72.01
CA ARG A 555 100.85 -3.27 72.52
C ARG A 555 99.64 -2.96 71.63
N LYS A 556 99.70 -1.88 70.84
CA LYS A 556 98.64 -1.52 69.87
C LYS A 556 98.46 -2.56 68.74
N ARG A 557 99.45 -3.43 68.49
CA ARG A 557 99.34 -4.51 67.48
C ARG A 557 98.75 -5.82 68.01
N GLU A 558 98.65 -6.00 69.33
CA GLU A 558 98.02 -7.20 69.94
C GLU A 558 96.56 -6.94 70.35
N GLU A 559 96.20 -5.72 70.77
CA GLU A 559 94.82 -5.34 71.13
C GLU A 559 93.90 -5.18 69.91
N GLU A 560 94.45 -4.89 68.72
CA GLU A 560 93.71 -4.85 67.46
C GLU A 560 93.34 -6.25 66.93
N ALA A 561 94.03 -7.30 67.41
CA ALA A 561 93.71 -8.69 67.08
C ALA A 561 92.59 -9.26 67.98
N ALA A 562 92.55 -8.91 69.27
CA ALA A 562 91.53 -9.38 70.20
C ALA A 562 90.15 -8.70 70.01
N LYS A 563 90.11 -7.41 69.64
CA LYS A 563 88.84 -6.70 69.34
C LYS A 563 88.12 -7.23 68.08
N ARG A 564 88.86 -7.85 67.15
CA ARG A 564 88.27 -8.46 65.93
C ARG A 564 87.55 -9.79 66.22
N GLU A 565 88.01 -10.55 67.22
CA GLU A 565 87.40 -11.83 67.62
C GLU A 565 86.10 -11.64 68.44
N GLU A 566 86.03 -10.60 69.29
CA GLU A 566 84.83 -10.29 70.10
C GLU A 566 83.71 -9.60 69.27
N GLU A 567 84.08 -8.77 68.28
CA GLU A 567 83.10 -8.15 67.37
C GLU A 567 82.46 -9.18 66.41
N GLU A 568 83.20 -10.22 66.00
CA GLU A 568 82.69 -11.30 65.14
C GLU A 568 81.69 -12.21 65.88
N ALA A 569 81.93 -12.50 67.17
CA ALA A 569 81.01 -13.27 68.00
C ALA A 569 79.67 -12.53 68.26
N ARG A 570 79.71 -11.22 68.50
CA ARG A 570 78.49 -10.42 68.73
C ARG A 570 77.63 -10.26 67.46
N ARG A 571 78.25 -10.23 66.28
CA ARG A 571 77.53 -10.21 64.99
C ARG A 571 76.77 -11.52 64.72
N GLN A 572 77.35 -12.67 65.10
CA GLN A 572 76.71 -13.98 64.90
C GLN A 572 75.47 -14.20 65.80
N GLU A 573 75.42 -13.58 66.98
CA GLU A 573 74.27 -13.66 67.89
C GLU A 573 73.13 -12.71 67.48
N GLU A 574 73.45 -11.50 67.00
CA GLU A 574 72.45 -10.55 66.47
C GLU A 574 71.80 -11.05 65.17
N GLU A 575 72.56 -11.73 64.30
CA GLU A 575 72.05 -12.32 63.05
C GLU A 575 71.05 -13.47 63.30
N LYS A 576 71.26 -14.28 64.36
CA LYS A 576 70.31 -15.35 64.73
C LYS A 576 68.97 -14.82 65.25
N ARG A 577 68.97 -13.77 66.07
CA ARG A 577 67.72 -13.16 66.57
C ARG A 577 66.90 -12.53 65.44
N ARG A 578 67.55 -11.93 64.44
CA ARG A 578 66.85 -11.39 63.27
C ARG A 578 66.21 -12.48 62.41
N GLN A 579 66.85 -13.64 62.29
CA GLN A 579 66.28 -14.78 61.55
C GLN A 579 65.04 -15.37 62.26
N GLU A 580 65.03 -15.44 63.59
CA GLU A 580 63.87 -15.90 64.36
C GLU A 580 62.68 -14.92 64.27
N GLU A 581 62.93 -13.60 64.33
CA GLU A 581 61.87 -12.58 64.15
C GLU A 581 61.31 -12.57 62.71
N GLU A 582 62.15 -12.73 61.67
CA GLU A 582 61.68 -12.84 60.28
C GLU A 582 60.83 -14.10 60.03
N GLU A 583 61.16 -15.25 60.65
CA GLU A 583 60.36 -16.48 60.53
C GLU A 583 58.98 -16.36 61.19
N GLU A 584 58.86 -15.70 62.35
CA GLU A 584 57.56 -15.46 63.00
C GLU A 584 56.67 -14.51 62.19
N GLU A 585 57.23 -13.42 61.64
CA GLU A 585 56.48 -12.50 60.76
C GLU A 585 56.03 -13.18 59.45
N GLU A 586 56.84 -14.07 58.88
CA GLU A 586 56.49 -14.84 57.69
C GLU A 586 55.37 -15.86 57.97
N GLU A 587 55.38 -16.52 59.13
CA GLU A 587 54.32 -17.46 59.52
C GLU A 587 52.98 -16.75 59.77
N GLU A 588 52.99 -15.57 60.40
CA GLU A 588 51.76 -14.79 60.63
C GLU A 588 51.16 -14.27 59.31
N ARG A 589 52.01 -13.81 58.39
CA ARG A 589 51.56 -13.42 57.03
C ARG A 589 50.95 -14.59 56.26
N ARG A 590 51.53 -15.79 56.33
CA ARG A 590 50.95 -16.99 55.69
C ARG A 590 49.57 -17.34 56.25
N ARG A 591 49.37 -17.20 57.57
CA ARG A 591 48.04 -17.46 58.18
C ARG A 591 46.99 -16.44 57.75
N GLN A 592 47.36 -15.16 57.62
CA GLN A 592 46.46 -14.12 57.12
C GLN A 592 46.10 -14.34 55.64
N GLU A 593 47.08 -14.71 54.80
CA GLU A 593 46.86 -15.03 53.39
C GLU A 593 45.96 -16.26 53.22
N GLU A 594 46.14 -17.33 54.02
CA GLU A 594 45.28 -18.52 54.02
C GLU A 594 43.84 -18.22 54.49
N GLU A 595 43.64 -17.37 55.50
CA GLU A 595 42.29 -16.99 55.97
C GLU A 595 41.56 -16.11 54.93
N GLU A 596 42.27 -15.19 54.28
CA GLU A 596 41.70 -14.36 53.22
C GLU A 596 41.33 -15.20 51.99
N GLU A 597 42.17 -16.17 51.61
CA GLU A 597 41.87 -17.09 50.51
C GLU A 597 40.63 -17.95 50.83
N ARG A 598 40.51 -18.44 52.07
CA ARG A 598 39.33 -19.21 52.48
C ARG A 598 38.04 -18.38 52.43
N ARG A 599 38.08 -17.11 52.86
CA ARG A 599 36.94 -16.19 52.76
C ARG A 599 36.56 -15.90 51.30
N ARG A 600 37.54 -15.73 50.41
CA ARG A 600 37.31 -15.55 48.97
C ARG A 600 36.65 -16.79 48.35
N GLN A 601 37.09 -18.00 48.73
CA GLN A 601 36.48 -19.25 48.26
C GLN A 601 35.06 -19.45 48.80
N GLU A 602 34.79 -19.13 50.08
CA GLU A 602 33.44 -19.16 50.66
C GLU A 602 32.50 -18.12 50.02
N GLU A 603 32.99 -16.92 49.68
CA GLU A 603 32.19 -15.90 48.99
C GLU A 603 31.91 -16.28 47.52
N GLU A 604 32.89 -16.86 46.82
CA GLU A 604 32.73 -17.32 45.44
C GLU A 604 31.74 -18.49 45.35
N THR A 605 31.80 -19.43 46.29
CA THR A 605 30.82 -20.52 46.37
C THR A 605 29.42 -20.01 46.67
N ARG A 606 29.25 -19.07 47.60
CA ARG A 606 27.95 -18.42 47.86
C ARG A 606 27.39 -17.69 46.63
N LYS A 607 28.25 -16.97 45.88
CA LYS A 607 27.86 -16.30 44.63
C LYS A 607 27.43 -17.30 43.56
N ARG A 608 28.14 -18.43 43.42
CA ARG A 608 27.77 -19.51 42.49
C ARG A 608 26.44 -20.18 42.89
N GLU A 609 26.16 -20.34 44.18
CA GLU A 609 24.89 -20.87 44.67
C GLU A 609 23.73 -19.89 44.45
N GLU A 610 23.91 -18.60 44.71
CA GLU A 610 22.91 -17.57 44.40
C GLU A 610 22.64 -17.44 42.89
N GLU A 611 23.68 -17.51 42.06
CA GLU A 611 23.53 -17.48 40.60
C GLU A 611 22.82 -18.74 40.08
N ALA A 612 23.15 -19.92 40.62
CA ALA A 612 22.46 -21.17 40.29
C ALA A 612 20.99 -21.16 40.75
N ALA A 613 20.69 -20.55 41.90
CA ALA A 613 19.32 -20.38 42.38
C ALA A 613 18.52 -19.40 41.48
N ARG A 614 19.13 -18.27 41.08
CA ARG A 614 18.52 -17.32 40.15
C ARG A 614 18.25 -17.96 38.77
N LYS A 615 19.19 -18.71 38.22
CA LYS A 615 19.01 -19.43 36.94
C LYS A 615 17.85 -20.44 37.01
N LYS A 616 17.71 -21.18 38.11
CA LYS A 616 16.58 -22.11 38.28
C LYS A 616 15.23 -21.39 38.41
N GLU A 617 15.20 -20.22 39.06
CA GLU A 617 13.97 -19.43 39.14
C GLU A 617 13.60 -18.80 37.80
N GLU A 618 14.60 -18.35 37.04
CA GLU A 618 14.44 -17.83 35.68
C GLU A 618 13.96 -18.92 34.72
N GLU A 619 14.58 -20.11 34.72
CA GLU A 619 14.13 -21.27 33.93
C GLU A 619 12.68 -21.65 34.27
N ARG A 620 12.29 -21.64 35.56
CA ARG A 620 10.91 -21.92 35.96
C ARG A 620 9.93 -20.86 35.46
N ARG A 621 10.31 -19.57 35.49
CA ARG A 621 9.48 -18.48 34.96
C ARG A 621 9.37 -18.55 33.43
N GLU A 622 10.45 -18.92 32.74
CA GLU A 622 10.42 -19.15 31.29
C GLU A 622 9.54 -20.35 30.93
N GLU A 623 9.57 -21.43 31.71
CA GLU A 623 8.72 -22.59 31.47
C GLU A 623 7.24 -22.30 31.76
N GLU A 624 6.94 -21.57 32.83
CA GLU A 624 5.59 -21.06 33.12
C GLU A 624 5.09 -20.12 32.02
N ALA A 625 5.94 -19.20 31.53
CA ALA A 625 5.60 -18.30 30.42
C ALA A 625 5.36 -19.06 29.11
N ARG A 626 6.17 -20.08 28.80
CA ARG A 626 5.94 -20.96 27.64
C ARG A 626 4.65 -21.73 27.74
N GLN A 627 4.29 -22.23 28.93
CA GLN A 627 3.01 -22.91 29.13
C GLN A 627 1.82 -21.96 28.99
N GLU A 628 1.94 -20.72 29.46
CA GLU A 628 0.90 -19.69 29.29
C GLU A 628 0.78 -19.27 27.81
N GLU A 629 1.88 -19.12 27.09
CA GLU A 629 1.91 -18.83 25.65
C GLU A 629 1.34 -20.00 24.83
N GLU A 630 1.67 -21.25 25.16
CA GLU A 630 1.06 -22.44 24.55
C GLU A 630 -0.45 -22.54 24.83
N ALA A 631 -0.90 -22.15 26.02
CA ALA A 631 -2.32 -22.11 26.35
C ALA A 631 -3.05 -21.03 25.55
N ARG A 632 -2.48 -19.81 25.46
CA ARG A 632 -3.03 -18.71 24.67
C ARG A 632 -3.09 -19.02 23.18
N THR A 633 -2.03 -19.61 22.62
CA THR A 633 -2.02 -19.99 21.21
C THR A 633 -3.05 -21.08 20.89
N ARG A 634 -3.30 -22.04 21.81
CA ARG A 634 -4.38 -23.02 21.66
C ARG A 634 -5.77 -22.38 21.74
N GLU A 635 -5.99 -21.44 22.65
CA GLU A 635 -7.24 -20.68 22.72
C GLU A 635 -7.47 -19.82 21.48
N GLU A 636 -6.42 -19.16 20.97
CA GLU A 636 -6.46 -18.40 19.72
C GLU A 636 -6.72 -19.30 18.51
N GLU A 637 -6.11 -20.49 18.45
CA GLU A 637 -6.35 -21.46 17.38
C GLU A 637 -7.77 -22.03 17.42
N GLU A 638 -8.31 -22.31 18.61
CA GLU A 638 -9.72 -22.69 18.77
C GLU A 638 -10.67 -21.55 18.42
N ALA A 639 -10.37 -20.31 18.80
CA ALA A 639 -11.15 -19.14 18.44
C ALA A 639 -11.12 -18.90 16.93
N ALA A 640 -9.96 -19.03 16.29
CA ALA A 640 -9.79 -18.93 14.84
C ALA A 640 -10.55 -20.03 14.10
N LYS A 641 -10.55 -21.28 14.60
CA LYS A 641 -11.36 -22.37 14.04
C LYS A 641 -12.87 -22.07 14.13
N ARG A 642 -13.33 -21.53 15.27
CA ARG A 642 -14.74 -21.13 15.45
C ARG A 642 -15.13 -19.95 14.56
N GLU A 643 -14.24 -18.99 14.35
CA GLU A 643 -14.47 -17.91 13.38
C GLU A 643 -14.47 -18.41 11.94
N GLU A 644 -13.55 -19.31 11.58
CA GLU A 644 -13.50 -19.89 10.24
C GLU A 644 -14.76 -20.70 9.95
N GLU A 645 -15.25 -21.48 10.92
CA GLU A 645 -16.51 -22.22 10.80
C GLU A 645 -17.71 -21.28 10.65
N LYS A 646 -17.78 -20.20 11.43
CA LYS A 646 -18.81 -19.15 11.26
C LYS A 646 -18.72 -18.48 9.89
N ARG A 647 -17.51 -18.19 9.40
CA ARG A 647 -17.30 -17.58 8.09
C ARG A 647 -17.71 -18.52 6.96
N ARG A 648 -17.42 -19.83 7.08
CA ARG A 648 -17.90 -20.84 6.14
C ARG A 648 -19.43 -20.94 6.15
N GLN A 649 -20.07 -20.90 7.32
CA GLN A 649 -21.53 -20.89 7.42
C GLN A 649 -22.14 -19.63 6.77
N GLN A 650 -21.53 -18.46 6.99
CA GLN A 650 -21.96 -17.21 6.34
C GLN A 650 -21.74 -17.25 4.82
N GLU A 651 -20.61 -17.78 4.35
CA GLU A 651 -20.33 -17.94 2.92
C GLU A 651 -21.32 -18.92 2.27
N GLU A 652 -21.69 -20.02 2.94
CA GLU A 652 -22.73 -20.95 2.47
C GLU A 652 -24.13 -20.32 2.46
N GLU A 653 -24.47 -19.51 3.46
CA GLU A 653 -25.75 -18.78 3.52
C GLU A 653 -25.84 -17.69 2.44
N GLU A 654 -24.78 -16.91 2.24
CA GLU A 654 -24.69 -15.92 1.16
C GLU A 654 -24.71 -16.60 -0.22
N GLU A 655 -24.07 -17.76 -0.39
CA GLU A 655 -24.14 -18.50 -1.64
C GLU A 655 -25.55 -19.06 -1.89
N ALA A 656 -26.23 -19.54 -0.85
CA ALA A 656 -27.62 -19.98 -0.94
C ALA A 656 -28.57 -18.81 -1.29
N GLU A 657 -28.37 -17.64 -0.68
CA GLU A 657 -29.13 -16.43 -0.98
C GLU A 657 -28.91 -15.97 -2.42
N ARG A 658 -27.65 -15.93 -2.88
CA ARG A 658 -27.31 -15.60 -4.27
C ARG A 658 -27.92 -16.58 -5.26
N ARG A 659 -27.89 -17.89 -4.98
CA ARG A 659 -28.58 -18.90 -5.80
C ARG A 659 -30.09 -18.67 -5.82
N GLY A 660 -30.66 -18.26 -4.69
CA GLY A 660 -32.07 -17.86 -4.56
C GLY A 660 -32.43 -16.61 -5.38
N GLU A 661 -31.58 -15.58 -5.34
CA GLU A 661 -31.75 -14.36 -6.15
C GLU A 661 -31.60 -14.63 -7.64
N GLU A 662 -30.59 -15.42 -8.04
CA GLU A 662 -30.41 -15.83 -9.44
C GLU A 662 -31.61 -16.66 -9.94
N ALA A 663 -32.18 -17.53 -9.11
CA ALA A 663 -33.39 -18.26 -9.45
C ALA A 663 -34.61 -17.34 -9.60
N ARG A 664 -34.81 -16.37 -8.69
CA ARG A 664 -35.88 -15.37 -8.79
C ARG A 664 -35.70 -14.47 -10.01
N GLN A 665 -34.47 -14.14 -10.38
CA GLN A 665 -34.18 -13.34 -11.57
C GLN A 665 -34.48 -14.12 -12.84
N ARG A 666 -34.11 -15.40 -12.92
CA ARG A 666 -34.48 -16.28 -14.04
C ARG A 666 -35.99 -16.47 -14.15
N GLU A 667 -36.70 -16.55 -13.03
CA GLU A 667 -38.17 -16.63 -13.02
C GLU A 667 -38.81 -15.34 -13.53
N LYS A 668 -38.29 -14.17 -13.14
CA LYS A 668 -38.73 -12.87 -13.67
C LYS A 668 -38.43 -12.73 -15.16
N GLU A 669 -37.24 -13.11 -15.61
CA GLU A 669 -36.86 -13.09 -17.03
C GLU A 669 -37.77 -14.02 -17.84
N ALA A 670 -38.04 -15.23 -17.35
CA ALA A 670 -38.98 -16.16 -17.99
C ALA A 670 -40.43 -15.65 -17.98
N ALA A 671 -40.85 -14.91 -16.95
CA ALA A 671 -42.17 -14.28 -16.90
C ALA A 671 -42.30 -13.16 -17.94
N ILE A 672 -41.28 -12.31 -18.08
CA ILE A 672 -41.22 -11.26 -19.11
C ILE A 672 -41.25 -11.90 -20.51
N GLU A 673 -40.48 -12.97 -20.73
CA GLU A 673 -40.46 -13.67 -22.02
C GLU A 673 -41.83 -14.30 -22.36
N ARG A 674 -42.55 -14.85 -21.36
CA ARG A 674 -43.92 -15.35 -21.54
C ARG A 674 -44.92 -14.25 -21.85
N GLU A 675 -44.80 -13.10 -21.18
CA GLU A 675 -45.65 -11.94 -21.42
C GLU A 675 -45.40 -11.35 -22.81
N GLU A 676 -44.15 -11.24 -23.24
CA GLU A 676 -43.80 -10.83 -24.60
C GLU A 676 -44.30 -11.82 -25.66
N ALA A 677 -44.17 -13.13 -25.41
CA ALA A 677 -44.69 -14.16 -26.32
C ALA A 677 -46.22 -14.07 -26.46
N ALA A 678 -46.94 -13.92 -25.34
CA ALA A 678 -48.39 -13.73 -25.35
C ALA A 678 -48.80 -12.44 -26.08
N ARG A 679 -48.03 -11.35 -25.92
CA ARG A 679 -48.27 -10.11 -26.65
C ARG A 679 -48.05 -10.26 -28.16
N ARG A 680 -47.00 -10.98 -28.57
CA ARG A 680 -46.75 -11.29 -29.99
C ARG A 680 -47.88 -12.14 -30.58
N GLU A 681 -48.37 -13.13 -29.84
CA GLU A 681 -49.49 -13.97 -30.26
C GLU A 681 -50.79 -13.16 -30.39
N GLN A 682 -51.07 -12.25 -29.45
CA GLN A 682 -52.21 -11.32 -29.57
C GLN A 682 -52.07 -10.37 -30.77
N GLU A 683 -50.87 -9.87 -31.04
CA GLU A 683 -50.64 -9.00 -32.20
C GLU A 683 -50.79 -9.78 -33.52
N GLU A 684 -50.31 -11.02 -33.59
CA GLU A 684 -50.52 -11.90 -34.74
C GLU A 684 -52.01 -12.25 -34.93
N ALA A 685 -52.74 -12.54 -33.86
CA ALA A 685 -54.18 -12.79 -33.91
C ALA A 685 -54.92 -11.55 -34.44
N ARG A 686 -54.59 -10.35 -33.95
CA ARG A 686 -55.19 -9.10 -34.44
C ARG A 686 -54.87 -8.85 -35.92
N ARG A 687 -53.65 -9.15 -36.37
CA ARG A 687 -53.30 -9.06 -37.79
C ARG A 687 -54.09 -10.03 -38.65
N ARG A 688 -54.33 -11.26 -38.17
CA ARG A 688 -55.17 -12.25 -38.88
C ARG A 688 -56.64 -11.80 -38.93
N GLU A 689 -57.16 -11.20 -37.87
CA GLU A 689 -58.50 -10.62 -37.87
C GLU A 689 -58.61 -9.42 -38.83
N GLU A 690 -57.61 -8.52 -38.83
CA GLU A 690 -57.56 -7.40 -39.78
C GLU A 690 -57.44 -7.87 -41.24
N GLU A 691 -56.66 -8.92 -41.51
CA GLU A 691 -56.56 -9.53 -42.85
C GLU A 691 -57.86 -10.24 -43.26
N ALA A 692 -58.50 -10.98 -42.35
CA ALA A 692 -59.79 -11.62 -42.62
C ALA A 692 -60.89 -10.59 -42.91
N ALA A 693 -60.92 -9.48 -42.16
CA ALA A 693 -61.87 -8.39 -42.39
C ALA A 693 -61.64 -7.71 -43.75
N ARG A 694 -60.37 -7.54 -44.17
CA ARG A 694 -60.04 -7.03 -45.51
C ARG A 694 -60.49 -7.97 -46.61
N GLN A 695 -60.28 -9.27 -46.44
CA GLN A 695 -60.72 -10.28 -47.40
C GLN A 695 -62.25 -10.30 -47.52
N GLU A 696 -62.96 -10.21 -46.39
CA GLU A 696 -64.43 -10.16 -46.40
C GLU A 696 -64.96 -8.88 -47.07
N GLU A 697 -64.28 -7.74 -46.88
CA GLU A 697 -64.62 -6.51 -47.60
C GLU A 697 -64.34 -6.62 -49.10
N GLU A 698 -63.24 -7.24 -49.51
CA GLU A 698 -62.90 -7.46 -50.91
C GLU A 698 -63.88 -8.44 -51.59
N ASP A 699 -64.23 -9.54 -50.92
CA ASP A 699 -65.23 -10.49 -51.38
C ASP A 699 -66.62 -9.84 -51.49
N ARG A 700 -66.97 -8.92 -50.57
CA ARG A 700 -68.22 -8.14 -50.67
C ARG A 700 -68.21 -7.24 -51.89
N ARG A 701 -67.11 -6.51 -52.15
CA ARG A 701 -66.98 -5.66 -53.35
C ARG A 701 -67.07 -6.48 -54.63
N GLN A 702 -66.45 -7.66 -54.68
CA GLN A 702 -66.55 -8.55 -55.84
C GLN A 702 -67.99 -9.00 -56.08
N ARG A 703 -68.75 -9.34 -55.02
CA ARG A 703 -70.17 -9.69 -55.17
C ARG A 703 -71.01 -8.51 -55.65
N GLU A 704 -70.74 -7.30 -55.15
CA GLU A 704 -71.42 -6.09 -55.61
C GLU A 704 -71.11 -5.82 -57.10
N GLU A 705 -69.86 -6.00 -57.54
CA GLU A 705 -69.47 -5.88 -58.96
C GLU A 705 -70.08 -6.99 -59.83
N GLU A 706 -70.14 -8.23 -59.35
CA GLU A 706 -70.82 -9.35 -60.03
C GLU A 706 -72.34 -9.11 -60.14
N GLU A 707 -72.95 -8.52 -59.11
CA GLU A 707 -74.37 -8.18 -59.12
C GLU A 707 -74.65 -7.00 -60.07
N GLU A 708 -73.82 -5.95 -60.06
CA GLU A 708 -73.90 -4.85 -61.02
C GLU A 708 -73.73 -5.34 -62.47
N THR A 709 -72.77 -6.24 -62.72
CA THR A 709 -72.57 -6.80 -64.06
C THR A 709 -73.75 -7.64 -64.50
N ARG A 710 -74.32 -8.47 -63.62
CA ARG A 710 -75.55 -9.22 -63.93
C ARG A 710 -76.74 -8.29 -64.22
N GLN A 711 -76.89 -7.21 -63.47
CA GLN A 711 -77.93 -6.20 -63.73
C GLN A 711 -77.74 -5.52 -65.09
N ARG A 712 -76.50 -5.19 -65.47
CA ARG A 712 -76.20 -4.62 -66.80
C ARG A 712 -76.49 -5.61 -67.92
N GLU A 713 -76.16 -6.89 -67.74
CA GLU A 713 -76.48 -7.94 -68.72
C GLU A 713 -78.00 -8.16 -68.84
N GLU A 714 -78.74 -8.15 -67.72
CA GLU A 714 -80.21 -8.21 -67.73
C GLU A 714 -80.83 -6.98 -68.40
N GLU A 715 -80.32 -5.77 -68.14
CA GLU A 715 -80.78 -4.54 -68.79
C GLU A 715 -80.45 -4.53 -70.29
N GLU A 716 -79.27 -5.00 -70.69
CA GLU A 716 -78.88 -5.11 -72.10
C GLU A 716 -79.72 -6.17 -72.84
N ALA A 717 -80.01 -7.31 -72.21
CA ALA A 717 -80.93 -8.31 -72.74
C ALA A 717 -82.37 -7.75 -72.88
N ALA A 718 -82.83 -6.96 -71.91
CA ALA A 718 -84.12 -6.28 -72.00
C ALA A 718 -84.16 -5.27 -73.16
N ARG A 719 -83.09 -4.49 -73.36
CA ARG A 719 -82.96 -3.57 -74.51
C ARG A 719 -82.94 -4.31 -75.84
N GLN A 720 -82.22 -5.43 -75.94
CA GLN A 720 -82.21 -6.26 -77.14
C GLN A 720 -83.59 -6.85 -77.43
N SER A 721 -84.30 -7.31 -76.40
CA SER A 721 -85.69 -7.76 -76.53
C SER A 721 -86.64 -6.65 -76.95
N GLU A 722 -86.47 -5.42 -76.43
CA GLU A 722 -87.26 -4.26 -76.86
C GLU A 722 -86.95 -3.86 -78.30
N GLU A 723 -85.68 -3.88 -78.71
CA GLU A 723 -85.27 -3.57 -80.08
C GLU A 723 -85.77 -4.64 -81.07
N GLU A 724 -85.72 -5.92 -80.70
CA GLU A 724 -86.28 -7.01 -81.50
C GLU A 724 -87.80 -6.90 -81.60
N ALA A 725 -88.49 -6.58 -80.51
CA ALA A 725 -89.92 -6.28 -80.53
C ALA A 725 -90.26 -5.04 -81.38
N ALA A 726 -89.40 -4.01 -81.39
CA ALA A 726 -89.56 -2.84 -82.22
C ALA A 726 -89.39 -3.17 -83.71
N ARG A 727 -88.41 -4.02 -84.07
CA ARG A 727 -88.22 -4.50 -85.45
C ARG A 727 -89.41 -5.34 -85.92
N GLN A 728 -89.95 -6.22 -85.07
CA GLN A 728 -91.17 -6.95 -85.39
C GLN A 728 -92.35 -6.01 -85.63
N ARG A 729 -92.48 -4.94 -84.84
CA ARG A 729 -93.51 -3.91 -85.06
C ARG A 729 -93.29 -3.13 -86.36
N GLU A 730 -92.04 -2.84 -86.74
CA GLU A 730 -91.73 -2.20 -88.02
C GLU A 730 -92.04 -3.13 -89.20
N GLU A 731 -91.69 -4.43 -89.13
CA GLU A 731 -92.07 -5.41 -90.15
C GLU A 731 -93.59 -5.55 -90.26
N GLU A 732 -94.31 -5.63 -89.13
CA GLU A 732 -95.79 -5.64 -89.13
C GLU A 732 -96.37 -4.34 -89.72
N GLN A 733 -95.76 -3.19 -89.44
CA GLN A 733 -96.16 -1.92 -90.05
C GLN A 733 -95.85 -1.85 -91.54
N GLU A 734 -94.73 -2.41 -91.99
CA GLU A 734 -94.34 -2.45 -93.40
C GLU A 734 -95.21 -3.42 -94.20
N GLU A 735 -95.53 -4.60 -93.64
CA GLU A 735 -96.56 -5.49 -94.19
C GLU A 735 -97.92 -4.79 -94.23
N GLY A 736 -98.27 -4.04 -93.17
CA GLY A 736 -99.48 -3.22 -93.12
C GLY A 736 -99.52 -2.17 -94.24
N ARG A 737 -98.41 -1.47 -94.48
CA ARG A 737 -98.28 -0.48 -95.57
C ARG A 737 -98.32 -1.13 -96.95
N GLN A 738 -97.70 -2.29 -97.15
CA GLN A 738 -97.78 -3.01 -98.41
C GLN A 738 -99.22 -3.46 -98.70
N ARG A 739 -99.96 -3.93 -97.68
CA ARG A 739 -101.39 -4.25 -97.82
C ARG A 739 -102.24 -3.00 -98.11
N GLU A 740 -101.92 -1.85 -97.50
CA GLU A 740 -102.58 -0.58 -97.83
C GLU A 740 -102.25 -0.10 -99.25
N GLU A 741 -101.01 -0.26 -99.74
CA GLU A 741 -100.60 0.14 -101.09
C GLU A 741 -101.22 -0.75 -102.18
N GLU A 742 -101.31 -2.07 -101.94
CA GLU A 742 -102.05 -2.99 -102.82
C GLU A 742 -103.55 -2.64 -102.84
N HIS A 743 -104.14 -2.30 -101.69
CA HIS A 743 -105.52 -1.84 -101.61
C HIS A 743 -105.72 -0.50 -102.37
N GLN A 744 -104.79 0.45 -102.25
CA GLN A 744 -104.87 1.76 -102.92
C GLN A 744 -104.63 1.71 -104.43
N HIS A 745 -103.94 0.70 -104.97
CA HIS A 745 -103.79 0.50 -106.42
C HIS A 745 -105.03 -0.10 -107.10
N GLY A 746 -105.97 -0.65 -106.32
CA GLY A 746 -107.22 -1.23 -106.81
C GLY A 746 -108.42 -0.26 -106.84
N MET A 747 -108.29 0.93 -106.24
CA MET A 747 -109.43 1.84 -106.03
C MET A 747 -109.65 2.82 -107.19
N SER A 748 -110.92 3.07 -107.50
CA SER A 748 -111.33 4.08 -108.48
C SER A 748 -111.17 5.51 -107.93
N GLU A 749 -111.05 6.53 -108.79
CA GLU A 749 -110.78 7.92 -108.36
C GLU A 749 -111.82 8.48 -107.36
N ASP A 750 -113.08 8.04 -107.47
CA ASP A 750 -114.15 8.46 -106.55
C ASP A 750 -113.99 7.86 -105.14
N GLU A 751 -113.37 6.69 -105.00
CA GLU A 751 -113.15 6.03 -103.69
C GLU A 751 -111.99 6.65 -102.92
N ARG A 752 -110.93 7.10 -103.62
CA ARG A 752 -109.80 7.81 -102.99
C ARG A 752 -110.23 9.11 -102.32
N ALA A 753 -111.15 9.86 -102.93
CA ALA A 753 -111.62 11.13 -102.37
C ALA A 753 -112.40 10.94 -101.06
N ALA A 754 -113.19 9.86 -100.93
CA ALA A 754 -113.94 9.57 -99.72
C ALA A 754 -113.04 9.08 -98.56
N GLU A 755 -111.98 8.33 -98.86
CA GLU A 755 -111.05 7.84 -97.84
C GLU A 755 -110.15 8.96 -97.28
N GLU A 756 -109.77 9.94 -98.11
CA GLU A 756 -109.00 11.10 -97.66
C GLU A 756 -109.80 12.00 -96.71
N GLU A 757 -111.12 12.14 -96.92
CA GLU A 757 -112.00 12.91 -96.03
C GLU A 757 -112.20 12.21 -94.67
N ARG A 758 -112.22 10.87 -94.63
CA ARG A 758 -112.30 10.10 -93.38
C ARG A 758 -111.00 10.22 -92.56
N ARG A 759 -109.84 10.16 -93.22
CA ARG A 759 -108.53 10.35 -92.56
C ARG A 759 -108.43 11.71 -91.88
N ARG A 760 -108.93 12.79 -92.50
CA ARG A 760 -108.97 14.12 -91.86
C ARG A 760 -109.84 14.15 -90.60
N GLN A 761 -110.97 13.46 -90.60
CA GLN A 761 -111.85 13.39 -89.42
C GLN A 761 -111.22 12.59 -88.28
N GLU A 762 -110.52 11.49 -88.58
CA GLU A 762 -109.82 10.66 -87.59
C GLU A 762 -108.60 11.39 -86.99
N GLU A 763 -107.84 12.14 -87.79
CA GLU A 763 -106.69 12.93 -87.33
C GLU A 763 -107.12 14.03 -86.35
N THR A 764 -108.25 14.69 -86.62
CA THR A 764 -108.80 15.73 -85.72
C THR A 764 -109.22 15.15 -84.36
N GLN A 765 -109.78 13.92 -84.33
CA GLN A 765 -110.14 13.27 -83.07
C GLN A 765 -108.92 12.86 -82.25
N ARG A 766 -107.83 12.46 -82.92
CA ARG A 766 -106.59 12.04 -82.26
C ARG A 766 -105.90 13.23 -81.57
N GLU A 767 -105.90 14.41 -82.21
CA GLU A 767 -105.39 15.64 -81.61
C GLU A 767 -106.19 16.07 -80.36
N GLU A 768 -107.53 15.89 -80.35
CA GLU A 768 -108.35 16.19 -79.17
C GLU A 768 -108.08 15.22 -78.00
N GLU A 769 -107.79 13.94 -78.26
CA GLU A 769 -107.46 12.97 -77.21
C GLU A 769 -106.06 13.18 -76.62
N GLU A 770 -105.07 13.54 -77.44
CA GLU A 770 -103.72 13.87 -76.95
C GLU A 770 -103.72 15.13 -76.08
N ALA A 771 -104.53 16.14 -76.43
CA ALA A 771 -104.73 17.31 -75.58
C ALA A 771 -105.31 16.96 -74.20
N ARG A 772 -106.26 16.01 -74.13
CA ARG A 772 -106.83 15.53 -72.86
C ARG A 772 -105.87 14.67 -72.04
N GLN A 773 -104.91 13.99 -72.66
CA GLN A 773 -103.87 13.25 -71.93
C GLN A 773 -102.78 14.18 -71.38
N TRP A 774 -102.47 15.27 -72.07
CA TRP A 774 -101.50 16.26 -71.61
C TRP A 774 -101.97 16.99 -70.33
N GLU A 775 -103.26 17.36 -70.24
CA GLU A 775 -103.84 17.98 -69.03
C GLU A 775 -103.75 17.06 -67.78
N ARG A 776 -103.96 15.75 -67.94
CA ARG A 776 -103.91 14.79 -66.82
C ARG A 776 -102.51 14.58 -66.23
N ARG A 777 -101.43 14.84 -66.98
CA ARG A 777 -100.05 14.70 -66.49
C ARG A 777 -99.57 15.88 -65.65
N GLN A 778 -100.21 17.05 -65.75
CA GLN A 778 -99.85 18.24 -64.96
C GLN A 778 -100.44 18.23 -63.54
N GLU A 779 -101.52 17.50 -63.28
CA GLU A 779 -102.22 17.49 -61.98
C GLU A 779 -101.71 16.42 -60.98
N GLY A 780 -100.69 15.61 -61.33
CA GLY A 780 -100.20 14.50 -60.49
C GLY A 780 -98.93 14.76 -59.67
N GLY A 781 -98.36 15.97 -59.71
CA GLY A 781 -97.06 16.30 -59.11
C GLY A 781 -97.14 17.04 -57.77
N SER A 782 -97.77 16.45 -56.75
CA SER A 782 -97.61 16.90 -55.35
C SER A 782 -97.97 15.78 -54.36
N GLY A 783 -96.98 15.23 -53.65
CA GLY A 783 -97.21 14.38 -52.47
C GLY A 783 -96.18 13.26 -52.30
N ALA A 784 -95.13 13.52 -51.52
CA ALA A 784 -94.50 12.61 -50.54
C ALA A 784 -93.14 13.17 -50.06
N GLU A 785 -93.17 14.28 -49.32
CA GLU A 785 -92.22 14.57 -48.23
C GLU A 785 -92.95 14.15 -46.94
N GLU A 786 -92.58 13.01 -46.33
CA GLU A 786 -92.89 12.64 -44.92
C GLU A 786 -92.35 11.22 -44.65
N GLU A 787 -91.16 11.09 -44.05
CA GLU A 787 -90.80 10.04 -43.07
C GLU A 787 -89.34 10.23 -42.62
N GLU A 788 -89.15 11.11 -41.62
CA GLU A 788 -87.92 11.18 -40.83
C GLU A 788 -88.32 11.50 -39.38
N GLN A 789 -88.63 10.47 -38.58
CA GLN A 789 -88.74 10.55 -37.11
C GLN A 789 -88.99 9.15 -36.48
N GLU A 790 -87.93 8.47 -36.01
CA GLU A 790 -87.98 7.68 -34.76
C GLU A 790 -86.56 7.19 -34.37
N TRP A 791 -85.97 7.83 -33.34
CA TRP A 791 -84.82 7.33 -32.59
C TRP A 791 -85.19 7.40 -31.11
N GLY A 792 -85.13 6.28 -30.37
CA GLY A 792 -85.05 6.29 -28.90
C GLY A 792 -85.77 5.18 -28.13
N GLU A 793 -84.96 4.26 -27.58
CA GLU A 793 -85.16 3.45 -26.35
C GLU A 793 -86.07 2.21 -26.37
N THR A 794 -85.51 1.00 -26.19
CA THR A 794 -85.32 0.33 -24.87
C THR A 794 -84.64 -1.04 -25.01
N LEU A 795 -83.66 -1.36 -24.14
CA LEU A 795 -83.70 -2.53 -23.24
C LEU A 795 -82.44 -2.61 -22.34
N LEU A 796 -82.65 -2.31 -21.06
CA LEU A 796 -81.82 -2.72 -19.93
C LEU A 796 -82.34 -4.05 -19.37
N GLY A 797 -81.43 -4.91 -18.88
CA GLY A 797 -81.78 -5.94 -17.92
C GLY A 797 -80.65 -6.95 -17.65
N GLY A 798 -80.06 -6.89 -16.44
CA GLY A 798 -79.40 -8.06 -15.85
C GLY A 798 -78.09 -7.80 -15.10
N ASN A 799 -78.18 -7.22 -13.91
CA ASN A 799 -77.11 -7.25 -12.90
C ASN A 799 -77.67 -7.97 -11.65
N GLN A 800 -76.95 -8.96 -11.12
CA GLN A 800 -77.06 -9.35 -9.71
C GLN A 800 -75.68 -9.89 -9.28
N GLY A 801 -75.05 -9.15 -8.37
CA GLY A 801 -73.76 -9.52 -7.80
C GLY A 801 -73.91 -10.50 -6.65
N ASP A 802 -72.78 -11.12 -6.30
CA ASP A 802 -72.60 -11.71 -4.99
C ASP A 802 -71.24 -11.33 -4.41
N LYS A 803 -71.28 -10.87 -3.16
CA LYS A 803 -70.14 -10.65 -2.28
C LYS A 803 -69.84 -11.97 -1.55
N LYS A 804 -68.61 -12.47 -1.68
CA LYS A 804 -67.75 -12.86 -0.56
C LYS A 804 -66.32 -13.04 -1.01
#